data_AF-A0A8J1Z908-F1
#
_entry.id   AF-A0A8J1Z908-F1
#
_cell.length_a   1.000
_cell.length_b   1.000
_cell.length_c   1.000
_cell.angle_alpha   90.00
_cell.angle_beta   90.00
_cell.angle_gamma   90.00
#
_symmetry.space_group_name_H-M   'P 1'
#
loop_
_entity.id
_entity.type
_entity.pdbx_description
1 polymer ?
#
loop_
_entity_poly.entity_id
_entity_poly.type
_entity_poly.pdbx_seq_one_letter_code
_entity_poly.pdbx_strand_id
1 'polypeptide(L)'
;MVGFEVRILPKIRTYQEEFSMREGAWKLQNEGTKEMTAQAFLRVEDAGMREYENRVRQILMASGSTTFTKIANKWNTALIGLMTYYREAVIHTDNLLDLLVKCENKIQTRIKIGLNSKMPSRFPPVVFYTPKELGGLGMLSMGHILIPQSDLRYTRQTETGITHFRAGLSHEEDQLIPNLYRYMQTWEAEFLDSQRVWAEFALKKQEANTQNRRLTLEDLEDAWDRGVPRINTLFQKDRHTLAFDKGWRIRQDFKQYQILRMNPFSWTHARHDGKLWNLNNYRTDMIQALGGVEGILEHTLFKGTYFPTWEGLFWEKASGFEEAMKFKNLTNAQRSGLNQIPNRRFTLWWSPTINRANVYVGFQVQLDLTGIFMHGKIPTLKISLIQIFRAHLWQKIHESIVMDLCQVFDMELDTLEIEMVQKETIHPRKSYKMNSSCADILLFASHRWPISKPSLISESKDANDPGVVSQKYWIDVQLRWGDYDSHDIERYTRAKFLDYTTDNMSIYPSPTGVLLGLDLAYNLHSGFGNWFPGMKPLLHRAMNKIMKSNPAMYVLRERVRKGLQLYSSEATEPYLNSTNFGELFSSQIIWFVDDTNVYRVTIHRTFEGNMTTKPVNGAIFIFNPRTGQLFLKIIHTSVWAGQKRLAQLARWKTAEEVAALIRSLPPEEQPRQLIVTRKGMLDPLEVHLLDFPNIVIKGSELMLPFMSCMSIEKFGDLILKATQPEMVLFNLYDDWLKSISPYTAFSRLLLILRALRVSPDRTKVLLRPDKTTVTQQHHVWPTLTESEWMQVEVQMRDLILADYGKRHNINVGALTQNEIRDIILGMEIAPPTLQKQQIEELENRGKESNAITTVTTKTLNVHGQEMVITTVSPYENQRFSSKTEWRVRAIAASTLHLRTNQLYVNSEDIRETGYTYCISDLRTQVSVYLYGKSPAESPQVKEIWAMALVPQLGTHQSVQLPNLLPDEVLAAGGTENNPLKGLEPLGWLHTQSAEFKDCTAIDMTMHARVLTDHKSWLADQAIMATCSFTPGSCSLTAWRLTSQGFQWAKSNKDVSNPLPSGYKPEFAEKAQMLLSDIFLGFFLVPEGGIWNYHFMGSKMRADMKYSLVLETPHEFHHELHRPQHFLTFTDMGGETNPGAADKGNAEADREDLFS
;
A
#
# COMPACT_ATOMS: atom_id res chain seq x y z
N MET A 1 -26.57 -13.88 45.42
CA MET A 1 -27.05 -14.54 44.18
C MET A 1 -26.37 -13.89 42.99
N VAL A 2 -25.73 -14.69 42.11
CA VAL A 2 -25.06 -14.21 40.88
C VAL A 2 -24.15 -12.98 41.10
N GLY A 3 -23.42 -12.95 42.23
CA GLY A 3 -22.53 -11.85 42.60
C GLY A 3 -23.16 -10.67 43.36
N PHE A 4 -24.49 -10.65 43.58
CA PHE A 4 -25.18 -9.67 44.41
C PHE A 4 -25.45 -10.22 45.81
N GLU A 5 -25.15 -9.43 46.84
CA GLU A 5 -25.66 -9.60 48.19
C GLU A 5 -26.99 -8.87 48.31
N VAL A 6 -28.05 -9.59 48.69
CA VAL A 6 -29.40 -9.05 48.77
C VAL A 6 -29.94 -9.23 50.18
N ARG A 7 -30.39 -8.15 50.80
CA ARG A 7 -31.08 -8.17 52.10
C ARG A 7 -32.50 -7.66 51.91
N ILE A 8 -33.49 -8.52 52.16
CA ILE A 8 -34.91 -8.17 52.06
C ILE A 8 -35.44 -7.79 53.44
N LEU A 9 -36.05 -6.61 53.53
CA LEU A 9 -36.73 -6.11 54.73
C LEU A 9 -38.23 -5.99 54.46
N PRO A 10 -39.07 -6.87 55.02
CA PRO A 10 -40.52 -6.76 54.92
C PRO A 10 -41.05 -5.56 55.72
N LYS A 11 -42.00 -4.83 55.14
CA LYS A 11 -42.63 -3.63 55.74
C LYS A 11 -43.17 -3.90 57.14
N ILE A 12 -43.80 -5.06 57.33
CA ILE A 12 -44.40 -5.49 58.60
C ILE A 12 -43.41 -5.64 59.77
N ARG A 13 -42.10 -5.71 59.50
CA ARG A 13 -41.05 -5.91 60.52
C ARG A 13 -40.29 -4.63 60.87
N THR A 14 -40.71 -3.49 60.33
CA THR A 14 -40.07 -2.19 60.57
C THR A 14 -40.87 -1.45 61.64
N TYR A 15 -40.37 -1.43 62.88
CA TYR A 15 -41.14 -0.96 64.04
C TYR A 15 -41.11 0.56 64.25
N GLN A 16 -40.25 1.33 63.56
CA GLN A 16 -40.00 2.75 63.85
C GLN A 16 -39.71 3.68 62.65
N GLU A 17 -39.53 3.18 61.42
CA GLU A 17 -39.29 4.04 60.25
C GLU A 17 -40.34 3.80 59.15
N GLU A 18 -40.96 4.89 58.68
CA GLU A 18 -41.61 4.93 57.37
C GLU A 18 -40.52 4.73 56.31
N PHE A 19 -40.76 3.90 55.29
CA PHE A 19 -39.73 3.57 54.29
C PHE A 19 -39.10 4.84 53.71
N SER A 20 -37.86 5.15 54.10
CA SER A 20 -37.10 6.21 53.45
C SER A 20 -36.84 5.80 52.00
N MET A 21 -37.20 6.67 51.04
CA MET A 21 -36.90 6.46 49.63
C MET A 21 -35.40 6.68 49.40
N ARG A 22 -34.57 5.75 49.86
CA ARG A 22 -33.13 5.75 49.52
C ARG A 22 -32.98 5.31 48.06
N GLU A 23 -32.28 6.11 47.27
CA GLU A 23 -31.90 5.74 45.90
C GLU A 23 -31.05 4.46 45.93
N GLY A 24 -31.48 3.41 45.20
CA GLY A 24 -30.72 2.17 45.01
C GLY A 24 -31.16 0.94 45.82
N ALA A 25 -32.24 1.03 46.60
CA ALA A 25 -32.94 -0.14 47.15
C ALA A 25 -34.15 -0.51 46.27
N TRP A 26 -34.27 -1.78 45.89
CA TRP A 26 -35.39 -2.25 45.06
C TRP A 26 -36.69 -2.31 45.85
N LYS A 27 -37.73 -1.80 45.19
CA LYS A 27 -39.10 -1.78 45.69
C LYS A 27 -39.81 -3.09 45.31
N LEU A 28 -40.09 -3.95 46.31
CA LEU A 28 -40.86 -5.18 46.09
C LEU A 28 -42.36 -4.91 46.25
N GLN A 29 -43.07 -4.91 45.13
CA GLN A 29 -44.51 -4.75 45.04
C GLN A 29 -45.20 -6.13 45.02
N ASN A 30 -46.29 -6.28 45.78
CA ASN A 30 -47.13 -7.47 45.70
C ASN A 30 -48.03 -7.39 44.46
N GLU A 31 -48.03 -8.44 43.64
CA GLU A 31 -48.78 -8.47 42.39
C GLU A 31 -50.30 -8.43 42.60
N GLY A 32 -50.81 -9.03 43.68
CA GLY A 32 -52.26 -9.08 43.96
C GLY A 32 -52.82 -7.75 44.49
N THR A 33 -52.13 -7.11 45.44
CA THR A 33 -52.61 -5.87 46.08
C THR A 33 -52.03 -4.61 45.44
N LYS A 34 -50.99 -4.73 44.61
CA LYS A 34 -50.18 -3.62 44.07
C LYS A 34 -49.56 -2.74 45.17
N GLU A 35 -49.53 -3.20 46.41
CA GLU A 35 -48.90 -2.49 47.51
C GLU A 35 -47.41 -2.82 47.61
N MET A 36 -46.65 -1.85 48.11
CA MET A 36 -45.24 -1.98 48.47
C MET A 36 -45.09 -2.77 49.79
N THR A 37 -44.68 -4.04 49.70
CA THR A 37 -44.65 -4.95 50.87
C THR A 37 -43.25 -5.16 51.45
N ALA A 38 -42.19 -4.91 50.70
CA ALA A 38 -40.81 -5.04 51.17
C ALA A 38 -39.83 -4.16 50.37
N GLN A 39 -38.64 -3.96 50.93
CA GLN A 39 -37.49 -3.38 50.23
C GLN A 39 -36.35 -4.39 50.17
N ALA A 40 -35.62 -4.42 49.05
CA ALA A 40 -34.42 -5.22 48.88
C ALA A 40 -33.19 -4.32 48.73
N PHE A 41 -32.28 -4.40 49.70
CA PHE A 41 -30.99 -3.71 49.67
C PHE A 41 -29.98 -4.54 48.90
N LEU A 42 -29.23 -3.89 48.02
CA LEU A 42 -28.24 -4.53 47.15
C LEU A 42 -26.84 -4.09 47.53
N ARG A 43 -25.92 -5.05 47.54
CA ARG A 43 -24.49 -4.83 47.70
C ARG A 43 -23.72 -5.75 46.75
N VAL A 44 -22.53 -5.32 46.33
CA VAL A 44 -21.62 -6.18 45.56
C VAL A 44 -20.91 -7.17 46.50
N GLU A 45 -20.95 -8.45 46.16
CA GLU A 45 -20.29 -9.51 46.92
C GLU A 45 -18.76 -9.34 46.94
N ASP A 46 -18.13 -9.70 48.06
CA ASP A 46 -16.67 -9.59 48.23
C ASP A 46 -15.87 -10.35 47.14
N ALA A 47 -16.40 -11.47 46.64
CA ALA A 47 -15.80 -12.23 45.55
C ALA A 47 -15.73 -11.42 44.24
N GLY A 48 -16.81 -10.71 43.89
CA GLY A 48 -16.87 -9.84 42.70
C GLY A 48 -15.91 -8.65 42.79
N MET A 49 -15.75 -8.08 43.99
CA MET A 49 -14.75 -7.03 44.22
C MET A 49 -13.31 -7.52 44.00
N ARG A 50 -12.98 -8.71 44.51
CA ARG A 50 -11.65 -9.32 44.32
C ARG A 50 -11.38 -9.68 42.87
N GLU A 51 -12.38 -10.19 42.15
CA GLU A 51 -12.27 -10.49 40.72
C GLU A 51 -11.94 -9.21 39.93
N TYR A 52 -12.64 -8.11 40.22
CA TYR A 52 -12.36 -6.82 39.61
C TYR A 52 -10.94 -6.31 39.92
N GLU A 53 -10.50 -6.38 41.18
CA GLU A 53 -9.14 -6.00 41.55
C GLU A 53 -8.10 -6.83 40.78
N ASN A 54 -8.28 -8.15 40.74
CA ASN A 54 -7.39 -9.06 40.03
C ASN A 54 -7.37 -8.77 38.53
N ARG A 55 -8.51 -8.40 37.95
CA ARG A 55 -8.59 -8.00 36.54
C ARG A 55 -7.78 -6.73 36.27
N VAL A 56 -7.90 -5.71 37.12
CA VAL A 56 -7.09 -4.48 36.99
C VAL A 56 -5.60 -4.78 37.18
N ARG A 57 -5.26 -5.62 38.15
CA ARG A 57 -3.88 -6.08 38.38
C ARG A 57 -3.31 -6.81 37.16
N GLN A 58 -4.10 -7.68 36.52
CA GLN A 58 -3.73 -8.36 35.28
C GLN A 58 -3.49 -7.36 34.13
N ILE A 59 -4.31 -6.30 34.01
CA ILE A 59 -4.10 -5.25 33.00
C ILE A 59 -2.73 -4.58 33.22
N LEU A 60 -2.38 -4.26 34.46
CA LEU A 60 -1.10 -3.63 34.82
C LEU A 60 0.09 -4.57 34.54
N MET A 61 -0.02 -5.85 34.91
CA MET A 61 1.04 -6.85 34.71
C MET A 61 1.25 -7.21 33.23
N ALA A 62 0.17 -7.30 32.46
CA ALA A 62 0.24 -7.57 31.01
C ALA A 62 0.75 -6.38 30.19
N SER A 63 0.89 -5.20 30.82
CA SER A 63 1.28 -3.97 30.15
C SER A 63 2.80 -3.78 30.20
N GLY A 64 3.56 -4.59 29.48
CA GLY A 64 5.01 -4.45 29.31
C GLY A 64 5.38 -3.21 28.48
N SER A 65 5.39 -3.35 27.15
CA SER A 65 5.59 -2.28 26.15
C SER A 65 4.30 -1.94 25.37
N THR A 66 3.15 -2.04 26.03
CA THR A 66 1.85 -1.76 25.42
C THR A 66 1.63 -0.25 25.21
N THR A 67 0.77 0.09 24.26
CA THR A 67 0.38 1.48 23.99
C THR A 67 -0.53 2.03 25.09
N PHE A 68 -0.42 3.31 25.46
CA PHE A 68 -1.24 3.94 26.49
C PHE A 68 -2.75 3.83 26.22
N THR A 69 -3.15 4.00 24.96
CA THR A 69 -4.56 3.84 24.53
C THR A 69 -5.09 2.43 24.77
N LYS A 70 -4.27 1.38 24.59
CA LYS A 70 -4.66 -0.01 24.89
C LYS A 70 -4.84 -0.24 26.39
N ILE A 71 -4.02 0.40 27.23
CA ILE A 71 -4.16 0.34 28.69
C ILE A 71 -5.48 0.99 29.10
N ALA A 72 -5.75 2.21 28.62
CA ALA A 72 -7.01 2.93 28.86
C ALA A 72 -8.22 2.15 28.34
N ASN A 73 -8.14 1.52 27.16
CA ASN A 73 -9.21 0.69 26.62
C ASN A 73 -9.52 -0.53 27.50
N LYS A 74 -8.48 -1.21 27.99
CA LYS A 74 -8.65 -2.36 28.88
C LYS A 74 -9.28 -1.94 30.21
N TRP A 75 -8.87 -0.79 30.75
CA TRP A 75 -9.50 -0.17 31.91
C TRP A 75 -10.98 0.12 31.65
N ASN A 76 -11.30 0.86 30.59
CA ASN A 76 -12.68 1.20 30.22
C ASN A 76 -13.54 -0.06 30.07
N THR A 77 -13.01 -1.12 29.43
CA THR A 77 -13.76 -2.36 29.25
C THR A 77 -14.03 -3.05 30.59
N ALA A 78 -13.06 -3.07 31.51
CA ALA A 78 -13.24 -3.64 32.84
C ALA A 78 -14.23 -2.80 33.68
N LEU A 79 -14.10 -1.48 33.66
CA LEU A 79 -14.96 -0.56 34.40
C LEU A 79 -16.40 -0.61 33.88
N ILE A 80 -16.61 -0.56 32.56
CA ILE A 80 -17.95 -0.70 31.97
C ILE A 80 -18.53 -2.07 32.32
N GLY A 81 -17.74 -3.15 32.22
CA GLY A 81 -18.19 -4.49 32.59
C GLY A 81 -18.72 -4.58 34.02
N LEU A 82 -18.00 -3.97 34.97
CA LEU A 82 -18.42 -3.89 36.37
C LEU A 82 -19.69 -3.03 36.53
N MET A 83 -19.65 -1.79 36.03
CA MET A 83 -20.69 -0.79 36.27
C MET A 83 -22.01 -1.14 35.58
N THR A 84 -21.97 -1.69 34.35
CA THR A 84 -23.18 -2.08 33.62
C THR A 84 -23.86 -3.33 34.18
N TYR A 85 -23.09 -4.20 34.86
CA TYR A 85 -23.60 -5.38 35.53
C TYR A 85 -24.20 -5.04 36.90
N TYR A 86 -23.45 -4.36 37.78
CA TYR A 86 -23.87 -4.10 39.16
C TYR A 86 -24.71 -2.83 39.36
N ARG A 87 -24.54 -1.82 38.49
CA ARG A 87 -25.30 -0.56 38.47
C ARG A 87 -25.47 0.07 39.86
N GLU A 88 -26.70 0.15 40.38
CA GLU A 88 -27.04 0.74 41.68
C GLU A 88 -26.31 0.12 42.88
N ALA A 89 -25.97 -1.17 42.84
CA ALA A 89 -25.30 -1.86 43.94
C ALA A 89 -23.90 -1.31 44.24
N VAL A 90 -23.25 -0.66 43.26
CA VAL A 90 -21.90 -0.10 43.41
C VAL A 90 -21.89 1.06 44.40
N ILE A 91 -22.93 1.91 44.41
CA ILE A 91 -22.99 3.07 45.31
C ILE A 91 -23.11 2.65 46.77
N HIS A 92 -23.85 1.59 47.05
CA HIS A 92 -24.03 1.09 48.41
C HIS A 92 -22.83 0.29 48.93
N THR A 93 -21.80 0.11 48.11
CA THR A 93 -20.61 -0.66 48.47
C THR A 93 -19.41 0.27 48.62
N ASP A 94 -19.25 0.91 49.79
CA ASP A 94 -18.17 1.87 50.06
C ASP A 94 -16.76 1.30 49.79
N ASN A 95 -16.55 0.03 50.14
CA ASN A 95 -15.29 -0.68 49.89
C ASN A 95 -14.94 -0.75 48.38
N LEU A 96 -15.95 -0.86 47.53
CA LEU A 96 -15.78 -0.90 46.08
C LEU A 96 -15.45 0.50 45.53
N LEU A 97 -16.06 1.56 46.07
CA LEU A 97 -15.74 2.95 45.71
C LEU A 97 -14.25 3.26 46.01
N ASP A 98 -13.77 2.87 47.19
CA ASP A 98 -12.35 2.98 47.56
C ASP A 98 -11.43 2.19 46.63
N LEU A 99 -11.86 0.99 46.23
CA LEU A 99 -11.12 0.14 45.30
C LEU A 99 -11.06 0.77 43.89
N LEU A 100 -12.15 1.36 43.42
CA LEU A 100 -12.23 2.02 42.11
C LEU A 100 -11.24 3.20 42.02
N VAL A 101 -11.20 4.05 43.05
CA VAL A 101 -10.27 5.18 43.15
C VAL A 101 -8.81 4.69 43.10
N LYS A 102 -8.48 3.67 43.90
CA LYS A 102 -7.13 3.09 43.92
C LYS A 102 -6.74 2.49 42.56
N CYS A 103 -7.66 1.80 41.91
CA CYS A 103 -7.43 1.17 40.62
C CYS A 103 -7.21 2.21 39.51
N GLU A 104 -8.02 3.27 39.48
CA GLU A 104 -7.89 4.36 38.51
C GLU A 104 -6.55 5.07 38.63
N ASN A 105 -6.14 5.42 39.87
CA ASN A 105 -4.85 6.04 40.12
C ASN A 105 -3.67 5.12 39.73
N LYS A 106 -3.77 3.80 39.95
CA LYS A 106 -2.75 2.84 39.49
C LYS A 106 -2.61 2.81 37.96
N ILE A 107 -3.73 2.88 37.23
CA ILE A 107 -3.72 2.93 35.76
C ILE A 107 -3.08 4.23 35.26
N GLN A 108 -3.48 5.38 35.81
CA GLN A 108 -2.84 6.66 35.49
C GLN A 108 -1.33 6.62 35.79
N THR A 109 -0.95 6.11 36.96
CA THR A 109 0.46 5.97 37.37
C THR A 109 1.26 5.09 36.41
N ARG A 110 0.66 4.03 35.85
CA ARG A 110 1.32 3.20 34.83
C ARG A 110 1.64 3.99 33.56
N ILE A 111 0.71 4.84 33.11
CA ILE A 111 0.90 5.72 31.94
C ILE A 111 1.99 6.76 32.24
N LYS A 112 1.94 7.40 33.41
CA LYS A 112 2.94 8.35 33.91
C LYS A 112 4.36 7.74 33.87
N ILE A 113 4.53 6.53 34.42
CA ILE A 113 5.81 5.80 34.37
C ILE A 113 6.29 5.55 32.94
N GLY A 114 5.39 5.26 32.00
CA GLY A 114 5.74 5.06 30.59
C GLY A 114 6.31 6.31 29.91
N LEU A 115 6.04 7.50 30.45
CA LEU A 115 6.59 8.79 30.01
C LEU A 115 7.77 9.27 30.87
N ASN A 116 8.25 8.42 31.78
CA ASN A 116 9.36 8.68 32.68
C ASN A 116 9.17 9.92 33.57
N SER A 117 7.92 10.19 34.00
CA SER A 117 7.62 11.22 34.99
C SER A 117 6.42 10.81 35.84
N LYS A 118 6.43 11.15 37.13
CA LYS A 118 5.28 10.97 38.04
C LYS A 118 4.65 12.30 38.49
N MET A 119 5.19 13.43 38.01
CA MET A 119 4.82 14.74 38.52
C MET A 119 3.40 15.13 38.07
N PRO A 120 2.49 15.46 39.01
CA PRO A 120 1.10 15.80 38.67
C PRO A 120 0.94 16.97 37.68
N SER A 121 1.80 18.00 37.76
CA SER A 121 1.71 19.19 36.89
C SER A 121 1.87 18.90 35.38
N ARG A 122 2.56 17.79 35.02
CA ARG A 122 2.69 17.33 33.62
C ARG A 122 1.52 16.49 33.14
N PHE A 123 0.67 16.05 34.07
CA PHE A 123 -0.42 15.12 33.82
C PHE A 123 -1.75 15.65 34.37
N PRO A 124 -2.21 16.82 33.88
CA PRO A 124 -3.54 17.29 34.21
C PRO A 124 -4.61 16.29 33.73
N PRO A 125 -5.82 16.30 34.33
CA PRO A 125 -6.89 15.36 34.00
C PRO A 125 -7.20 15.31 32.50
N VAL A 126 -7.10 16.44 31.80
CA VAL A 126 -7.34 16.58 30.36
C VAL A 126 -6.55 15.55 29.52
N VAL A 127 -5.33 15.18 29.92
CA VAL A 127 -4.50 14.20 29.18
C VAL A 127 -5.10 12.79 29.23
N PHE A 128 -5.79 12.43 30.31
CA PHE A 128 -6.38 11.10 30.51
C PHE A 128 -7.82 11.01 29.98
N TYR A 129 -8.64 12.02 30.26
CA TYR A 129 -10.09 11.96 30.04
C TYR A 129 -10.55 12.53 28.70
N THR A 130 -9.72 13.32 28.02
CA THR A 130 -10.04 13.81 26.68
C THR A 130 -10.36 12.63 25.75
N PRO A 131 -11.47 12.69 24.97
CA PRO A 131 -11.82 11.64 24.03
C PRO A 131 -10.74 11.39 22.98
N LYS A 132 -10.76 10.20 22.36
CA LYS A 132 -9.70 9.78 21.42
C LYS A 132 -9.72 10.57 20.11
N GLU A 133 -10.88 11.09 19.76
CA GLU A 133 -11.11 11.92 18.58
C GLU A 133 -10.29 13.22 18.66
N LEU A 134 -10.11 13.76 19.87
CA LEU A 134 -9.27 14.93 20.18
C LEU A 134 -7.84 14.54 20.62
N GLY A 135 -7.41 13.30 20.36
CA GLY A 135 -6.06 12.82 20.64
C GLY A 135 -5.78 12.45 22.11
N GLY A 136 -6.80 12.40 22.98
CA GLY A 136 -6.68 11.93 24.35
C GLY A 136 -6.75 10.40 24.49
N LEU A 137 -6.69 9.90 25.73
CA LEU A 137 -6.81 8.46 26.01
C LEU A 137 -8.27 7.98 26.07
N GLY A 138 -9.21 8.90 26.29
CA GLY A 138 -10.64 8.61 26.47
C GLY A 138 -10.89 7.68 27.63
N MET A 139 -10.16 7.85 28.74
CA MET A 139 -10.36 7.05 29.95
C MET A 139 -11.70 7.42 30.59
N LEU A 140 -12.44 6.43 31.10
CA LEU A 140 -13.68 6.67 31.84
C LEU A 140 -13.37 6.83 33.33
N SER A 141 -13.97 7.84 33.97
CA SER A 141 -13.78 8.20 35.38
C SER A 141 -14.86 7.62 36.27
N MET A 142 -14.44 7.02 37.38
CA MET A 142 -15.29 6.68 38.54
C MET A 142 -14.60 7.08 39.87
N GLY A 143 -13.36 7.59 39.83
CA GLY A 143 -12.56 7.95 40.99
C GLY A 143 -12.72 9.39 41.48
N HIS A 144 -13.25 10.29 40.64
CA HIS A 144 -13.58 11.67 41.01
C HIS A 144 -14.94 11.73 41.73
N ILE A 145 -15.01 11.08 42.90
CA ILE A 145 -16.21 10.98 43.73
C ILE A 145 -15.90 11.43 45.15
N LEU A 146 -16.92 12.00 45.80
CA LEU A 146 -16.93 12.22 47.24
C LEU A 146 -17.41 10.92 47.90
N ILE A 147 -16.51 10.27 48.63
CA ILE A 147 -16.80 9.00 49.31
C ILE A 147 -17.43 9.32 50.67
N PRO A 148 -18.65 8.84 50.96
CA PRO A 148 -19.29 9.01 52.26
C PRO A 148 -18.40 8.41 53.36
N GLN A 149 -18.21 9.15 54.45
CA GLN A 149 -17.64 8.61 55.69
C GLN A 149 -18.63 8.87 56.82
N SER A 150 -19.03 7.78 57.49
CA SER A 150 -19.64 7.83 58.81
C SER A 150 -18.59 7.47 59.86
N ASP A 151 -18.89 7.81 61.12
CA ASP A 151 -17.99 7.61 62.24
C ASP A 151 -17.71 6.10 62.44
N LEU A 152 -16.51 5.64 62.04
CA LEU A 152 -16.08 4.22 61.95
C LEU A 152 -16.28 3.42 63.25
N ARG A 153 -16.46 4.10 64.38
CA ARG A 153 -16.69 3.53 65.71
C ARG A 153 -18.12 2.98 65.88
N TYR A 154 -19.12 3.57 65.24
CA TYR A 154 -20.53 3.19 65.35
C TYR A 154 -21.06 2.38 64.15
N THR A 155 -20.38 2.45 63.00
CA THR A 155 -20.78 1.77 61.74
C THR A 155 -20.82 0.24 61.82
N ARG A 156 -20.15 -0.37 62.81
CA ARG A 156 -20.17 -1.84 63.02
C ARG A 156 -21.48 -2.36 63.63
N GLN A 157 -22.30 -1.51 64.25
CA GLN A 157 -23.50 -1.92 64.99
C GLN A 157 -24.80 -1.29 64.46
N THR A 158 -24.78 -0.08 63.88
CA THR A 158 -25.97 0.59 63.33
C THR A 158 -25.67 1.33 62.02
N GLU A 159 -26.66 1.41 61.11
CA GLU A 159 -26.62 2.29 59.95
C GLU A 159 -26.90 3.74 60.40
N THR A 160 -25.88 4.45 60.88
CA THR A 160 -25.96 5.91 61.04
C THR A 160 -25.83 6.59 59.68
N GLY A 161 -26.54 7.70 59.45
CA GLY A 161 -26.50 8.46 58.19
C GLY A 161 -25.09 8.99 57.84
N ILE A 162 -24.94 9.53 56.63
CA ILE A 162 -23.67 10.10 56.14
C ILE A 162 -23.36 11.40 56.90
N THR A 163 -22.22 11.47 57.60
CA THR A 163 -21.82 12.65 58.39
C THR A 163 -20.71 13.47 57.73
N HIS A 164 -19.80 12.85 56.97
CA HIS A 164 -18.69 13.51 56.29
C HIS A 164 -18.46 12.94 54.88
N PHE A 165 -17.69 13.66 54.05
CA PHE A 165 -17.27 13.21 52.72
C PHE A 165 -15.74 13.31 52.58
N ARG A 166 -15.13 12.30 51.96
CA ARG A 166 -13.70 12.27 51.60
C ARG A 166 -13.55 12.38 50.08
N ALA A 167 -12.70 13.28 49.59
CA ALA A 167 -12.39 13.36 48.16
C ALA A 167 -11.61 12.11 47.68
N GLY A 168 -12.04 11.52 46.56
CA GLY A 168 -11.40 10.35 45.95
C GLY A 168 -10.09 10.68 45.23
N LEU A 169 -10.14 11.59 44.24
CA LEU A 169 -8.98 12.07 43.47
C LEU A 169 -8.88 13.61 43.56
N SER A 170 -7.70 14.15 43.31
CA SER A 170 -7.44 15.60 43.32
C SER A 170 -7.98 16.30 42.07
N HIS A 171 -8.57 17.47 42.25
CA HIS A 171 -9.00 18.38 41.18
C HIS A 171 -8.20 19.68 41.21
N GLU A 172 -8.04 20.34 40.06
CA GLU A 172 -7.76 21.78 40.03
C GLU A 172 -9.06 22.52 40.42
N GLU A 173 -8.95 23.70 41.04
CA GLU A 173 -10.09 24.40 41.66
C GLU A 173 -11.28 24.55 40.67
N ASP A 174 -12.49 24.21 41.12
CA ASP A 174 -13.79 24.23 40.41
C ASP A 174 -14.03 23.27 39.21
N GLN A 175 -13.07 22.43 38.81
CA GLN A 175 -13.29 21.50 37.69
C GLN A 175 -13.90 20.15 38.12
N LEU A 176 -15.18 19.91 37.80
CA LEU A 176 -15.87 18.64 38.06
C LEU A 176 -15.79 17.67 36.88
N ILE A 177 -15.16 16.51 37.08
CA ILE A 177 -15.09 15.44 36.07
C ILE A 177 -16.37 14.59 36.11
N PRO A 178 -17.08 14.41 34.98
CA PRO A 178 -18.29 13.58 34.92
C PRO A 178 -18.05 12.14 35.41
N ASN A 179 -18.96 11.69 36.26
CA ASN A 179 -18.95 10.35 36.83
C ASN A 179 -19.78 9.39 35.95
N LEU A 180 -19.19 8.24 35.59
CA LEU A 180 -19.83 7.21 34.78
C LEU A 180 -21.19 6.72 35.32
N TYR A 181 -21.37 6.65 36.64
CA TYR A 181 -22.62 6.16 37.24
C TYR A 181 -23.85 6.95 36.79
N ARG A 182 -23.74 8.28 36.65
CA ARG A 182 -24.86 9.16 36.27
C ARG A 182 -25.40 8.90 34.86
N TYR A 183 -24.63 8.20 34.03
CA TYR A 183 -24.99 7.88 32.64
C TYR A 183 -25.49 6.45 32.49
N MET A 184 -25.70 5.74 33.61
CA MET A 184 -26.28 4.41 33.63
C MET A 184 -27.63 4.46 34.33
N GLN A 185 -28.67 3.98 33.66
CA GLN A 185 -29.97 3.77 34.26
C GLN A 185 -29.89 2.61 35.26
N THR A 186 -30.59 2.67 36.39
CA THR A 186 -30.63 1.55 37.35
C THR A 186 -31.38 0.34 36.78
N TRP A 187 -31.13 -0.87 37.31
CA TRP A 187 -31.87 -2.06 36.88
C TRP A 187 -33.36 -1.95 37.20
N GLU A 188 -33.70 -1.40 38.36
CA GLU A 188 -35.10 -1.15 38.74
C GLU A 188 -35.83 -0.30 37.68
N ALA A 189 -35.24 0.81 37.27
CA ALA A 189 -35.83 1.69 36.27
C ALA A 189 -35.93 1.01 34.89
N GLU A 190 -34.96 0.20 34.50
CA GLU A 190 -35.01 -0.58 33.25
C GLU A 190 -36.11 -1.65 33.25
N PHE A 191 -36.31 -2.34 34.37
CA PHE A 191 -37.34 -3.37 34.47
C PHE A 191 -38.74 -2.77 34.45
N LEU A 192 -38.95 -1.67 35.17
CA LEU A 192 -40.21 -0.92 35.13
C LEU A 192 -40.51 -0.36 33.73
N ASP A 193 -39.51 0.24 33.08
CA ASP A 193 -39.66 0.74 31.72
C ASP A 193 -39.90 -0.40 30.72
N SER A 194 -39.23 -1.54 30.89
CA SER A 194 -39.41 -2.73 30.05
C SER A 194 -40.82 -3.30 30.14
N GLN A 195 -41.38 -3.42 31.34
CA GLN A 195 -42.76 -3.90 31.51
C GLN A 195 -43.75 -2.99 30.77
N ARG A 196 -43.60 -1.67 30.93
CA ARG A 196 -44.43 -0.68 30.25
C ARG A 196 -44.29 -0.78 28.72
N VAL A 197 -43.07 -0.73 28.22
CA VAL A 197 -42.76 -0.69 26.78
C VAL A 197 -43.20 -1.97 26.08
N TRP A 198 -43.03 -3.14 26.69
CA TRP A 198 -43.49 -4.40 26.10
C TRP A 198 -45.02 -4.56 26.17
N ALA A 199 -45.69 -4.00 27.19
CA ALA A 199 -47.14 -3.94 27.24
C ALA A 199 -47.71 -3.02 26.15
N GLU A 200 -47.13 -1.83 25.98
CA GLU A 200 -47.48 -0.90 24.89
C GLU A 200 -47.25 -1.53 23.51
N PHE A 201 -46.14 -2.23 23.31
CA PHE A 201 -45.89 -2.98 22.07
C PHE A 201 -46.96 -4.04 21.81
N ALA A 202 -47.38 -4.79 22.83
CA ALA A 202 -48.43 -5.81 22.69
C ALA A 202 -49.77 -5.18 22.29
N LEU A 203 -50.13 -4.04 22.89
CA LEU A 203 -51.33 -3.27 22.53
C LEU A 203 -51.24 -2.73 21.10
N LYS A 204 -50.14 -2.03 20.74
CA LYS A 204 -49.90 -1.51 19.38
C LYS A 204 -49.95 -2.62 18.32
N LYS A 205 -49.42 -3.81 18.64
CA LYS A 205 -49.49 -4.99 17.76
C LYS A 205 -50.91 -5.52 17.61
N GLN A 206 -51.70 -5.55 18.69
CA GLN A 206 -53.10 -5.94 18.63
C GLN A 206 -53.91 -4.95 17.79
N GLU A 207 -53.71 -3.65 17.98
CA GLU A 207 -54.34 -2.59 17.18
C GLU A 207 -53.97 -2.66 15.70
N ALA A 208 -52.70 -2.95 15.40
CA ALA A 208 -52.26 -3.13 14.02
C ALA A 208 -52.97 -4.34 13.38
N ASN A 209 -53.09 -5.45 14.12
CA ASN A 209 -53.79 -6.65 13.65
C ASN A 209 -55.31 -6.41 13.48
N THR A 210 -55.97 -5.67 14.37
CA THR A 210 -57.40 -5.34 14.21
C THR A 210 -57.65 -4.42 13.01
N GLN A 211 -56.69 -3.56 12.68
CA GLN A 211 -56.70 -2.70 11.50
C GLN A 211 -56.17 -3.40 10.22
N ASN A 212 -55.80 -4.69 10.29
CA ASN A 212 -55.13 -5.42 9.21
C ASN A 212 -53.88 -4.72 8.64
N ARG A 213 -53.21 -3.87 9.43
CA ARG A 213 -51.95 -3.22 9.06
C ARG A 213 -50.77 -3.96 9.68
N ARG A 214 -49.62 -3.91 9.01
CA ARG A 214 -48.37 -4.38 9.60
C ARG A 214 -47.77 -3.26 10.45
N LEU A 215 -47.37 -3.58 11.67
CA LEU A 215 -46.63 -2.65 12.53
C LEU A 215 -45.31 -2.24 11.84
N THR A 216 -45.09 -0.93 11.73
CA THR A 216 -43.91 -0.35 11.08
C THR A 216 -42.93 0.19 12.12
N LEU A 217 -41.77 0.66 11.64
CA LEU A 217 -40.73 1.24 12.50
C LEU A 217 -41.23 2.54 13.17
N GLU A 218 -41.99 3.34 12.44
CA GLU A 218 -42.48 4.66 12.86
C GLU A 218 -43.40 4.56 14.08
N ASP A 219 -44.17 3.47 14.20
CA ASP A 219 -45.07 3.23 15.33
C ASP A 219 -44.32 2.98 16.66
N LEU A 220 -43.00 2.72 16.62
CA LEU A 220 -42.17 2.28 17.76
C LEU A 220 -40.87 3.10 17.94
N GLU A 221 -40.76 4.26 17.29
CA GLU A 221 -39.57 5.11 17.37
C GLU A 221 -39.33 5.66 18.79
N ASP A 222 -40.42 5.98 19.49
CA ASP A 222 -40.44 6.45 20.88
C ASP A 222 -39.81 5.46 21.88
N ALA A 223 -39.94 4.17 21.59
CA ALA A 223 -39.48 3.07 22.45
C ALA A 223 -38.29 2.28 21.90
N TRP A 224 -37.65 2.77 20.82
CA TRP A 224 -36.67 2.03 20.02
C TRP A 224 -35.51 1.41 20.84
N ASP A 225 -34.91 2.22 21.71
CA ASP A 225 -33.77 1.84 22.55
C ASP A 225 -34.17 1.44 23.99
N ARG A 226 -35.46 1.14 24.23
CA ARG A 226 -36.00 0.78 25.54
C ARG A 226 -36.37 -0.70 25.63
N GLY A 227 -36.53 -1.19 26.86
CA GLY A 227 -36.95 -2.55 27.18
C GLY A 227 -35.82 -3.58 27.25
N VAL A 228 -36.08 -4.69 27.93
CA VAL A 228 -35.18 -5.84 28.05
C VAL A 228 -35.97 -7.11 27.73
N PRO A 229 -35.80 -7.72 26.53
CA PRO A 229 -34.91 -7.31 25.44
C PRO A 229 -35.28 -5.96 24.82
N ARG A 230 -34.32 -5.28 24.18
CA ARG A 230 -34.56 -3.99 23.50
C ARG A 230 -35.53 -4.15 22.33
N ILE A 231 -36.47 -3.22 22.16
CA ILE A 231 -37.48 -3.29 21.07
C ILE A 231 -36.83 -3.34 19.69
N ASN A 232 -35.73 -2.61 19.47
CA ASN A 232 -35.02 -2.60 18.18
C ASN A 232 -34.54 -3.99 17.72
N THR A 233 -34.44 -4.99 18.60
CA THR A 233 -34.07 -6.37 18.25
C THR A 233 -35.09 -7.03 17.31
N LEU A 234 -36.36 -6.61 17.35
CA LEU A 234 -37.44 -7.11 16.49
C LEU A 234 -37.23 -6.80 15.00
N PHE A 235 -36.42 -5.78 14.70
CA PHE A 235 -36.18 -5.24 13.36
C PHE A 235 -34.76 -5.52 12.84
N GLN A 236 -33.99 -6.38 13.52
CA GLN A 236 -32.68 -6.79 13.05
C GLN A 236 -32.78 -7.66 11.79
N LYS A 237 -31.79 -7.52 10.88
CA LYS A 237 -31.68 -8.31 9.65
C LYS A 237 -31.61 -9.82 9.93
N ASP A 238 -30.87 -10.21 10.97
CA ASP A 238 -30.57 -11.62 11.28
C ASP A 238 -31.61 -12.30 12.20
N ARG A 239 -32.74 -11.64 12.51
CA ARG A 239 -33.70 -12.14 13.51
C ARG A 239 -34.20 -13.56 13.23
N HIS A 240 -34.36 -13.91 11.95
CA HIS A 240 -34.84 -15.21 11.52
C HIS A 240 -33.83 -16.32 11.82
N THR A 241 -32.54 -16.03 11.72
CA THR A 241 -31.47 -16.97 12.08
C THR A 241 -31.31 -17.06 13.59
N LEU A 242 -31.38 -15.93 14.31
CA LEU A 242 -31.23 -15.87 15.77
C LEU A 242 -32.33 -16.64 16.51
N ALA A 243 -33.51 -16.83 15.90
CA ALA A 243 -34.57 -17.65 16.45
C ALA A 243 -34.12 -19.10 16.76
N PHE A 244 -33.14 -19.63 16.00
CA PHE A 244 -32.59 -20.98 16.18
C PHE A 244 -31.41 -21.04 17.16
N ASP A 245 -30.82 -19.90 17.54
CA ASP A 245 -29.69 -19.87 18.47
C ASP A 245 -30.17 -20.02 19.93
N LYS A 246 -30.43 -21.25 20.34
CA LYS A 246 -30.84 -21.60 21.71
C LYS A 246 -29.63 -21.89 22.62
N GLY A 247 -29.82 -21.67 23.92
CA GLY A 247 -28.78 -21.90 24.93
C GLY A 247 -27.58 -20.95 24.85
N TRP A 248 -27.73 -19.81 24.18
CA TRP A 248 -26.63 -18.86 23.92
C TRP A 248 -26.05 -18.25 25.19
N ARG A 249 -26.84 -18.03 26.26
CA ARG A 249 -26.36 -17.49 27.56
C ARG A 249 -25.35 -18.43 28.20
N ILE A 250 -25.73 -19.69 28.43
CA ILE A 250 -24.85 -20.72 29.00
C ILE A 250 -23.61 -20.92 28.13
N ARG A 251 -23.79 -20.93 26.80
CA ARG A 251 -22.67 -21.05 25.86
C ARG A 251 -21.68 -19.89 26.01
N GLN A 252 -22.19 -18.68 26.24
CA GLN A 252 -21.36 -17.49 26.43
C GLN A 252 -20.61 -17.54 27.76
N ASP A 253 -21.25 -17.99 28.84
CA ASP A 253 -20.60 -18.18 30.14
C ASP A 253 -19.52 -19.27 30.08
N PHE A 254 -19.78 -20.38 29.38
CA PHE A 254 -18.84 -21.50 29.27
C PHE A 254 -17.62 -21.19 28.40
N LYS A 255 -17.62 -20.09 27.65
CA LYS A 255 -16.42 -19.65 26.91
C LYS A 255 -15.23 -19.37 27.82
N GLN A 256 -15.45 -19.11 29.11
CA GLN A 256 -14.34 -18.94 30.07
C GLN A 256 -13.44 -20.18 30.18
N TYR A 257 -13.97 -21.38 29.90
CA TYR A 257 -13.22 -22.63 29.95
C TYR A 257 -12.55 -22.98 28.61
N GLN A 258 -12.98 -22.35 27.51
CA GLN A 258 -12.51 -22.63 26.16
C GLN A 258 -11.53 -21.56 25.65
N ILE A 259 -11.74 -20.30 26.05
CA ILE A 259 -11.04 -19.13 25.54
C ILE A 259 -10.31 -18.45 26.70
N LEU A 260 -8.97 -18.40 26.61
CA LEU A 260 -8.11 -17.76 27.62
C LEU A 260 -8.41 -16.25 27.80
N ARG A 261 -8.92 -15.60 26.75
CA ARG A 261 -9.30 -14.18 26.82
C ARG A 261 -10.65 -14.04 27.54
N MET A 262 -10.59 -13.50 28.76
CA MET A 262 -11.77 -13.13 29.54
C MET A 262 -12.67 -12.13 28.80
N ASN A 263 -13.98 -12.44 28.75
CA ASN A 263 -15.03 -11.53 28.28
C ASN A 263 -15.79 -10.94 29.49
N PRO A 264 -15.71 -9.63 29.76
CA PRO A 264 -16.42 -9.00 30.88
C PRO A 264 -17.94 -8.87 30.64
N PHE A 265 -18.41 -9.14 29.41
CA PHE A 265 -19.83 -9.12 29.04
C PHE A 265 -20.31 -10.54 28.72
N SER A 266 -20.00 -11.52 29.57
CA SER A 266 -20.50 -12.89 29.40
C SER A 266 -22.02 -12.99 29.62
N TRP A 267 -22.56 -12.14 30.48
CA TRP A 267 -23.97 -12.13 30.90
C TRP A 267 -24.97 -11.62 29.84
N THR A 268 -24.52 -10.90 28.80
CA THR A 268 -25.39 -10.32 27.75
C THR A 268 -24.86 -10.57 26.34
N HIS A 269 -25.77 -10.54 25.36
CA HIS A 269 -25.43 -10.62 23.94
C HIS A 269 -26.21 -9.59 23.13
N ALA A 270 -25.50 -8.65 22.49
CA ALA A 270 -26.11 -7.51 21.80
C ALA A 270 -27.10 -7.87 20.68
N ARG A 271 -26.97 -9.06 20.06
CA ARG A 271 -27.95 -9.51 19.05
C ARG A 271 -29.28 -9.98 19.66
N HIS A 272 -29.25 -10.54 20.87
CA HIS A 272 -30.44 -11.08 21.54
C HIS A 272 -31.06 -10.06 22.49
N ASP A 273 -30.26 -9.43 23.34
CA ASP A 273 -30.73 -8.46 24.34
C ASP A 273 -30.83 -7.03 23.78
N GLY A 274 -30.13 -6.74 22.68
CA GLY A 274 -29.85 -5.37 22.25
C GLY A 274 -28.71 -4.74 23.07
N LYS A 275 -28.40 -3.46 22.80
CA LYS A 275 -27.40 -2.72 23.57
C LYS A 275 -28.06 -2.12 24.83
N LEU A 276 -27.64 -2.56 26.01
CA LEU A 276 -28.30 -2.21 27.27
C LEU A 276 -27.78 -0.90 27.92
N TRP A 277 -26.83 -0.21 27.29
CA TRP A 277 -26.30 1.06 27.80
C TRP A 277 -25.84 1.95 26.65
N ASN A 278 -25.90 3.27 26.86
CA ASN A 278 -25.41 4.28 25.93
C ASN A 278 -24.58 5.33 26.68
N LEU A 279 -23.32 5.51 26.28
CA LEU A 279 -22.36 6.42 26.93
C LEU A 279 -21.97 7.60 26.02
N ASN A 280 -22.77 7.90 25.00
CA ASN A 280 -22.49 9.01 24.09
C ASN A 280 -22.53 10.36 24.83
N ASN A 281 -23.49 10.55 25.74
CA ASN A 281 -23.63 11.78 26.53
C ASN A 281 -22.43 12.01 27.45
N TYR A 282 -21.87 10.93 28.04
CA TYR A 282 -20.66 11.01 28.87
C TYR A 282 -19.50 11.68 28.12
N ARG A 283 -19.33 11.34 26.84
CA ARG A 283 -18.28 11.92 26.00
C ARG A 283 -18.50 13.42 25.78
N THR A 284 -19.72 13.84 25.48
CA THR A 284 -20.07 15.25 25.27
C THR A 284 -19.83 16.07 26.54
N ASP A 285 -20.32 15.58 27.68
CA ASP A 285 -20.20 16.29 28.95
C ASP A 285 -18.75 16.31 29.45
N MET A 286 -17.96 15.26 29.15
CA MET A 286 -16.52 15.26 29.44
C MET A 286 -15.79 16.37 28.69
N ILE A 287 -16.13 16.62 27.42
CA ILE A 287 -15.53 17.70 26.64
C ILE A 287 -15.87 19.05 27.29
N GLN A 288 -17.11 19.26 27.69
CA GLN A 288 -17.54 20.51 28.34
C GLN A 288 -16.86 20.70 29.70
N ALA A 289 -16.78 19.66 30.52
CA ALA A 289 -16.09 19.69 31.81
C ALA A 289 -14.59 20.01 31.69
N LEU A 290 -13.97 19.71 30.55
CA LEU A 290 -12.58 20.00 30.25
C LEU A 290 -12.34 21.40 29.65
N GLY A 291 -13.37 22.26 29.61
CA GLY A 291 -13.26 23.62 29.05
C GLY A 291 -13.57 23.69 27.56
N GLY A 292 -14.36 22.75 27.04
CA GLY A 292 -14.71 22.67 25.63
C GLY A 292 -13.56 22.18 24.74
N VAL A 293 -13.78 22.16 23.43
CA VAL A 293 -12.76 21.69 22.47
C VAL A 293 -11.56 22.64 22.43
N GLU A 294 -11.79 23.95 22.44
CA GLU A 294 -10.72 24.95 22.39
C GLU A 294 -9.81 24.87 23.63
N GLY A 295 -10.40 24.81 24.83
CA GLY A 295 -9.64 24.65 26.08
C GLY A 295 -8.79 23.38 26.08
N ILE A 296 -9.32 22.26 25.57
CA ILE A 296 -8.55 21.03 25.37
C ILE A 296 -7.38 21.25 24.39
N LEU A 297 -7.60 21.91 23.26
CA LEU A 297 -6.60 22.05 22.21
C LEU A 297 -5.46 23.00 22.58
N GLU A 298 -5.64 23.94 23.51
CA GLU A 298 -4.55 24.78 24.05
C GLU A 298 -3.43 23.96 24.71
N HIS A 299 -3.78 22.82 25.29
CA HIS A 299 -2.82 21.88 25.89
C HIS A 299 -2.00 21.07 24.87
N THR A 300 -2.31 21.21 23.58
CA THR A 300 -1.83 20.35 22.51
C THR A 300 -1.01 21.11 21.45
N LEU A 301 -0.35 20.37 20.57
CA LEU A 301 0.37 20.93 19.42
C LEU A 301 -0.57 21.26 18.22
N PHE A 302 -1.86 21.44 18.46
CA PHE A 302 -2.85 21.77 17.44
C PHE A 302 -2.49 23.04 16.68
N LYS A 303 -2.23 24.15 17.39
CA LYS A 303 -1.84 25.43 16.76
C LYS A 303 -0.56 25.29 15.92
N GLY A 304 0.36 24.39 16.28
CA GLY A 304 1.57 24.05 15.52
C GLY A 304 1.31 23.47 14.13
N THR A 305 0.15 22.83 13.93
CA THR A 305 -0.26 22.29 12.61
C THR A 305 -0.76 23.37 11.66
N TYR A 306 -1.12 24.55 12.16
CA TYR A 306 -1.71 25.66 11.40
C TYR A 306 -2.95 25.25 10.58
N PHE A 307 -3.79 24.36 11.12
CA PHE A 307 -5.12 24.15 10.58
C PHE A 307 -6.02 25.34 10.93
N PRO A 308 -6.90 25.79 10.01
CA PRO A 308 -7.79 26.92 10.27
C PRO A 308 -8.88 26.59 11.30
N THR A 309 -9.32 25.32 11.33
CA THR A 309 -10.32 24.81 12.26
C THR A 309 -9.96 23.38 12.67
N TRP A 310 -10.48 22.94 13.82
CA TRP A 310 -10.37 21.56 14.29
C TRP A 310 -11.40 20.63 13.65
N GLU A 311 -12.44 21.19 13.03
CA GLU A 311 -13.51 20.45 12.36
C GLU A 311 -12.99 19.73 11.11
N GLY A 312 -13.49 18.50 10.86
CA GLY A 312 -13.07 17.70 9.70
C GLY A 312 -11.68 17.06 9.81
N LEU A 313 -10.96 17.29 10.92
CA LEU A 313 -9.71 16.60 11.18
C LEU A 313 -9.94 15.18 11.64
N PHE A 314 -9.12 14.27 11.12
CA PHE A 314 -9.12 12.88 11.57
C PHE A 314 -7.70 12.35 11.71
N TRP A 315 -7.53 11.51 12.72
CA TRP A 315 -6.33 10.71 12.90
C TRP A 315 -6.39 9.52 11.94
N GLU A 316 -5.26 9.20 11.32
CA GLU A 316 -5.12 7.95 10.59
C GLU A 316 -5.40 6.77 11.54
N LYS A 317 -6.52 6.08 11.32
CA LYS A 317 -6.91 4.90 12.11
C LYS A 317 -5.96 3.77 11.75
N ALA A 318 -4.98 3.50 12.63
CA ALA A 318 -3.91 2.51 12.46
C ALA A 318 -3.24 2.64 11.09
N SER A 319 -2.17 3.45 11.03
CA SER A 319 -1.53 3.80 9.76
C SER A 319 -1.36 2.58 8.86
N GLY A 320 -1.60 2.71 7.55
CA GLY A 320 -1.45 1.59 6.62
C GLY A 320 -0.09 0.89 6.74
N PHE A 321 0.92 1.62 7.25
CA PHE A 321 2.21 1.08 7.67
C PHE A 321 2.16 0.11 8.86
N GLU A 322 1.48 0.44 9.96
CA GLU A 322 1.34 -0.43 11.14
C GLU A 322 0.62 -1.74 10.79
N GLU A 323 -0.43 -1.68 9.98
CA GLU A 323 -1.13 -2.87 9.51
C GLU A 323 -0.27 -3.69 8.56
N ALA A 324 0.36 -3.07 7.56
CA ALA A 324 1.27 -3.77 6.64
C ALA A 324 2.43 -4.45 7.38
N MET A 325 2.97 -3.82 8.43
CA MET A 325 4.05 -4.39 9.25
C MET A 325 3.56 -5.46 10.22
N LYS A 326 2.30 -5.41 10.67
CA LYS A 326 1.72 -6.42 11.57
C LYS A 326 1.65 -7.80 10.93
N PHE A 327 1.40 -7.87 9.62
CA PHE A 327 1.34 -9.13 8.85
C PHE A 327 2.70 -9.58 8.31
N LYS A 328 3.74 -8.75 8.40
CA LYS A 328 5.10 -9.16 8.07
C LYS A 328 5.72 -10.00 9.19
N ASN A 329 6.53 -10.98 8.81
CA ASN A 329 7.33 -11.78 9.74
C ASN A 329 8.43 -10.92 10.35
N LEU A 330 8.10 -10.25 11.45
CA LEU A 330 8.99 -9.41 12.24
C LEU A 330 9.51 -10.15 13.48
N THR A 331 10.74 -9.83 13.87
CA THR A 331 11.31 -10.26 15.15
C THR A 331 10.52 -9.67 16.33
N ASN A 332 10.60 -10.32 17.50
CA ASN A 332 9.92 -9.83 18.71
C ASN A 332 10.40 -8.43 19.13
N ALA A 333 11.68 -8.11 18.91
CA ALA A 333 12.23 -6.77 19.15
C ALA A 333 11.58 -5.71 18.24
N GLN A 334 11.41 -6.01 16.95
CA GLN A 334 10.74 -5.12 15.99
C GLN A 334 9.26 -4.91 16.35
N ARG A 335 8.55 -5.96 16.79
CA ARG A 335 7.16 -5.85 17.27
C ARG A 335 7.04 -4.95 18.50
N SER A 336 8.02 -5.01 19.41
CA SER A 336 8.08 -4.09 20.56
C SER A 336 8.27 -2.64 20.11
N GLY A 337 9.14 -2.40 19.12
CA GLY A 337 9.31 -1.07 18.51
C GLY A 337 8.04 -0.54 17.84
N LEU A 338 7.26 -1.39 17.17
CA LEU A 338 5.99 -0.99 16.53
C LEU A 338 4.98 -0.44 17.54
N ASN A 339 4.90 -1.04 18.74
CA ASN A 339 4.01 -0.57 19.80
C ASN A 339 4.44 0.78 20.41
N GLN A 340 5.66 1.27 20.13
CA GLN A 340 6.10 2.60 20.61
C GLN A 340 5.58 3.74 19.73
N ILE A 341 5.22 3.49 18.47
CA ILE A 341 4.81 4.53 17.52
C ILE A 341 3.57 5.30 18.01
N PRO A 342 2.47 4.63 18.46
CA PRO A 342 1.31 5.36 18.98
C PRO A 342 1.61 6.15 20.25
N ASN A 343 2.51 5.66 21.11
CA ASN A 343 2.92 6.38 22.32
C ASN A 343 3.73 7.62 21.95
N ARG A 344 4.59 7.54 20.93
CA ARG A 344 5.34 8.68 20.41
C ARG A 344 4.40 9.76 19.87
N ARG A 345 3.36 9.36 19.12
CA ARG A 345 2.31 10.25 18.62
C ARG A 345 1.56 10.94 19.75
N PHE A 346 1.11 10.17 20.75
CA PHE A 346 0.47 10.72 21.94
C PHE A 346 1.37 11.72 22.69
N THR A 347 2.65 11.37 22.86
CA THR A 347 3.61 12.26 23.55
C THR A 347 3.83 13.56 22.78
N LEU A 348 3.89 13.51 21.45
CA LEU A 348 4.06 14.69 20.60
C LEU A 348 2.82 15.60 20.65
N TRP A 349 1.62 15.01 20.58
CA TRP A 349 0.36 15.76 20.62
C TRP A 349 0.22 16.58 21.91
N TRP A 350 0.47 15.95 23.06
CA TRP A 350 0.40 16.58 24.38
C TRP A 350 1.73 17.23 24.82
N SER A 351 2.67 17.43 23.89
CA SER A 351 4.03 17.89 24.23
C SER A 351 4.08 19.26 24.91
N PRO A 352 3.24 20.27 24.58
CA PRO A 352 3.27 21.56 25.27
C PRO A 352 2.93 21.46 26.76
N THR A 353 2.05 20.52 27.13
CA THR A 353 1.67 20.29 28.54
C THR A 353 2.64 19.33 29.25
N ILE A 354 3.13 18.30 28.55
CA ILE A 354 4.02 17.29 29.14
C ILE A 354 5.45 17.84 29.34
N ASN A 355 5.94 18.67 28.41
CA ASN A 355 7.28 19.26 28.45
C ASN A 355 7.22 20.75 28.79
N ARG A 356 6.65 21.06 29.95
CA ARG A 356 6.42 22.44 30.43
C ARG A 356 7.47 22.91 31.43
N ALA A 357 7.67 24.22 31.52
CA ALA A 357 8.65 24.86 32.40
C ALA A 357 8.26 24.85 33.89
N ASN A 358 6.97 24.87 34.24
CA ASN A 358 6.49 24.89 35.64
C ASN A 358 6.55 23.48 36.28
N VAL A 359 7.77 22.98 36.40
CA VAL A 359 8.14 21.68 36.98
C VAL A 359 9.13 21.97 38.11
N TYR A 360 8.82 21.51 39.33
CA TYR A 360 9.68 21.69 40.51
C TYR A 360 11.05 21.01 40.27
N VAL A 361 12.09 21.82 40.04
CA VAL A 361 13.52 21.48 39.99
C VAL A 361 13.89 20.30 39.06
N GLY A 362 14.51 20.57 37.90
CA GLY A 362 15.17 19.52 37.12
C GLY A 362 15.65 19.88 35.71
N PHE A 363 16.87 19.42 35.40
CA PHE A 363 17.49 19.19 34.08
C PHE A 363 16.80 19.84 32.86
N GLN A 364 17.09 21.13 32.61
CA GLN A 364 16.81 21.81 31.36
C GLN A 364 17.95 21.55 30.36
N VAL A 365 17.64 20.96 29.21
CA VAL A 365 18.63 20.74 28.14
C VAL A 365 18.10 21.22 26.81
N GLN A 366 18.91 21.97 26.09
CA GLN A 366 18.63 22.37 24.71
C GLN A 366 18.94 21.21 23.75
N LEU A 367 18.05 20.98 22.78
CA LEU A 367 18.27 20.00 21.71
C LEU A 367 19.25 20.52 20.65
N ASP A 368 20.18 19.67 20.21
CA ASP A 368 21.18 20.02 19.20
C ASP A 368 20.57 20.61 17.93
N LEU A 369 21.18 21.68 17.41
CA LEU A 369 20.78 22.39 16.19
C LEU A 369 19.38 23.04 16.24
N THR A 370 18.77 23.15 17.43
CA THR A 370 17.44 23.73 17.62
C THR A 370 17.37 24.58 18.87
N GLY A 371 16.37 25.45 18.96
CA GLY A 371 16.10 26.28 20.13
C GLY A 371 15.20 25.62 21.19
N ILE A 372 14.98 24.30 21.11
CA ILE A 372 13.97 23.63 21.94
C ILE A 372 14.58 23.20 23.28
N PHE A 373 13.91 23.56 24.37
CA PHE A 373 14.26 23.12 25.72
C PHE A 373 13.46 21.88 26.14
N MET A 374 14.18 20.88 26.64
CA MET A 374 13.61 19.69 27.26
C MET A 374 13.68 19.86 28.78
N HIS A 375 12.53 19.91 29.44
CA HIS A 375 12.41 20.03 30.90
C HIS A 375 12.44 18.67 31.61
N GLY A 376 12.94 17.63 30.96
CA GLY A 376 13.11 16.30 31.53
C GLY A 376 13.51 15.24 30.49
N LYS A 377 13.93 14.07 30.96
CA LYS A 377 14.33 12.96 30.09
C LYS A 377 13.09 12.21 29.59
N ILE A 378 12.50 12.71 28.50
CA ILE A 378 11.38 12.09 27.78
C ILE A 378 11.88 11.60 26.40
N PRO A 379 12.35 10.35 26.28
CA PRO A 379 13.03 9.88 25.06
C PRO A 379 12.12 9.86 23.83
N THR A 380 10.84 9.51 24.01
CA THR A 380 9.85 9.46 22.93
C THR A 380 9.65 10.82 22.29
N LEU A 381 9.56 11.88 23.09
CA LEU A 381 9.43 13.26 22.62
C LEU A 381 10.70 13.75 21.93
N LYS A 382 11.87 13.49 22.52
CA LYS A 382 13.17 13.86 21.93
C LYS A 382 13.31 13.30 20.50
N ILE A 383 12.94 12.04 20.28
CA ILE A 383 12.98 11.41 18.95
C ILE A 383 12.04 12.12 17.97
N SER A 384 10.81 12.44 18.37
CA SER A 384 9.85 13.15 17.52
C SER A 384 10.35 14.53 17.09
N LEU A 385 10.86 15.32 18.04
CA LEU A 385 11.33 16.68 17.75
C LEU A 385 12.56 16.69 16.85
N ILE A 386 13.50 15.76 17.05
CA ILE A 386 14.64 15.57 16.13
C ILE A 386 14.17 15.19 14.72
N GLN A 387 13.14 14.36 14.60
CA GLN A 387 12.57 14.00 13.30
C GLN A 387 11.89 15.17 12.60
N ILE A 388 11.20 16.04 13.34
CA ILE A 388 10.57 17.25 12.80
C ILE A 388 11.65 18.23 12.30
N PHE A 389 12.68 18.49 13.10
CA PHE A 389 13.71 19.48 12.78
C PHE A 389 14.93 18.93 12.02
N ARG A 390 14.83 17.72 11.45
CA ARG A 390 15.91 17.09 10.66
C ARG A 390 16.34 17.96 9.46
N ALA A 391 17.57 17.76 8.99
CA ALA A 391 18.16 18.49 7.86
C ALA A 391 18.20 20.02 8.11
N HIS A 392 18.61 20.42 9.32
CA HIS A 392 18.84 21.82 9.72
C HIS A 392 17.61 22.73 9.54
N LEU A 393 16.40 22.19 9.73
CA LEU A 393 15.17 22.94 9.46
C LEU A 393 15.06 24.24 10.28
N TRP A 394 15.54 24.24 11.53
CA TRP A 394 15.54 25.44 12.37
C TRP A 394 16.32 26.61 11.74
N GLN A 395 17.53 26.32 11.25
CA GLN A 395 18.39 27.30 10.59
C GLN A 395 17.74 27.78 9.28
N LYS A 396 17.18 26.84 8.50
CA LYS A 396 16.49 27.14 7.24
C LYS A 396 15.25 28.02 7.43
N ILE A 397 14.49 27.83 8.52
CA ILE A 397 13.34 28.70 8.85
C ILE A 397 13.84 30.11 9.13
N HIS A 398 14.87 30.26 9.97
CA HIS A 398 15.43 31.57 10.30
C HIS A 398 15.94 32.29 9.04
N GLU A 399 16.76 31.61 8.24
CA GLU A 399 17.30 32.18 7.01
C GLU A 399 16.23 32.53 5.99
N SER A 400 15.23 31.66 5.80
CA SER A 400 14.14 31.90 4.84
C SER A 400 13.31 33.13 5.23
N ILE A 401 13.01 33.32 6.52
CA ILE A 401 12.25 34.51 6.98
C ILE A 401 13.08 35.78 6.82
N VAL A 402 14.37 35.74 7.14
CA VAL A 402 15.27 36.89 6.95
C VAL A 402 15.34 37.28 5.48
N MET A 403 15.46 36.31 4.57
CA MET A 403 15.47 36.56 3.12
C MET A 403 14.15 37.15 2.62
N ASP A 404 13.01 36.62 3.06
CA ASP A 404 11.69 37.16 2.70
C ASP A 404 11.54 38.62 3.16
N LEU A 405 12.01 38.94 4.38
CA LEU A 405 12.01 40.32 4.88
C LEU A 405 12.93 41.23 4.06
N CYS A 406 14.14 40.80 3.69
CA CYS A 406 15.01 41.58 2.80
C CYS A 406 14.30 41.93 1.48
N GLN A 407 13.67 40.95 0.83
CA GLN A 407 12.92 41.19 -0.41
C GLN A 407 11.76 42.18 -0.23
N VAL A 408 11.07 42.13 0.90
CA VAL A 408 10.00 43.09 1.22
C VAL A 408 10.56 44.51 1.37
N PHE A 409 11.73 44.68 2.02
CA PHE A 409 12.35 45.99 2.15
C PHE A 409 12.92 46.51 0.83
N ASP A 410 13.47 45.64 -0.02
CA ASP A 410 13.95 46.01 -1.35
C ASP A 410 12.81 46.54 -2.26
N MET A 411 11.57 46.10 -2.05
CA MET A 411 10.41 46.62 -2.78
C MET A 411 9.92 47.98 -2.28
N GLU A 412 10.31 48.40 -1.08
CA GLU A 412 9.79 49.59 -0.39
C GLU A 412 10.89 50.64 -0.11
N LEU A 413 11.99 50.61 -0.87
CA LEU A 413 13.13 51.51 -0.69
C LEU A 413 12.72 52.99 -0.78
N ASP A 414 11.99 53.35 -1.83
CA ASP A 414 11.56 54.73 -2.09
C ASP A 414 10.51 55.19 -1.05
N THR A 415 9.54 54.34 -0.73
CA THR A 415 8.44 54.67 0.20
C THR A 415 8.94 54.94 1.62
N LEU A 416 9.95 54.20 2.07
CA LEU A 416 10.50 54.27 3.43
C LEU A 416 11.80 55.09 3.52
N GLU A 417 12.23 55.72 2.43
CA GLU A 417 13.46 56.52 2.36
C GLU A 417 14.72 55.70 2.73
N ILE A 418 14.77 54.42 2.36
CA ILE A 418 15.90 53.51 2.60
C ILE A 418 16.92 53.64 1.47
N GLU A 419 18.18 53.92 1.81
CA GLU A 419 19.31 53.95 0.86
C GLU A 419 19.74 52.54 0.46
N MET A 420 19.89 51.65 1.44
CA MET A 420 20.38 50.30 1.24
C MET A 420 19.83 49.34 2.29
N VAL A 421 19.42 48.15 1.85
CA VAL A 421 19.10 47.00 2.69
C VAL A 421 20.28 46.05 2.67
N GLN A 422 20.92 45.85 3.82
CA GLN A 422 22.04 44.93 3.95
C GLN A 422 21.64 43.73 4.80
N LYS A 423 21.66 42.53 4.20
CA LYS A 423 21.62 41.27 4.95
C LYS A 423 22.99 41.05 5.61
N GLU A 424 23.01 40.90 6.92
CA GLU A 424 24.24 40.63 7.67
C GLU A 424 24.74 39.18 7.45
N THR A 425 26.04 38.98 7.58
CA THR A 425 26.63 37.63 7.56
C THR A 425 26.34 36.93 8.89
N ILE A 426 25.25 36.16 8.92
CA ILE A 426 24.76 35.49 10.13
C ILE A 426 25.65 34.28 10.49
N HIS A 427 26.06 34.20 11.75
CA HIS A 427 26.77 33.02 12.25
C HIS A 427 25.86 31.77 12.19
N PRO A 428 26.35 30.59 11.72
CA PRO A 428 25.50 29.41 11.48
C PRO A 428 24.69 28.91 12.68
N ARG A 429 25.12 29.26 13.90
CA ARG A 429 24.46 28.86 15.15
C ARG A 429 23.56 29.92 15.78
N LYS A 430 23.52 31.14 15.21
CA LYS A 430 22.79 32.29 15.79
C LYS A 430 21.31 32.00 15.99
N SER A 431 20.68 31.40 14.98
CA SER A 431 19.25 31.07 15.00
C SER A 431 18.75 30.31 16.23
N TYR A 432 19.61 29.53 16.90
CA TYR A 432 19.28 28.76 18.11
C TYR A 432 20.19 29.10 19.30
N LYS A 433 20.85 30.27 19.28
CA LYS A 433 21.58 30.78 20.44
C LYS A 433 20.63 31.64 21.28
N MET A 434 20.18 31.11 22.41
CA MET A 434 19.09 31.74 23.22
C MET A 434 19.57 32.76 24.27
N ASN A 435 20.88 32.93 24.41
CA ASN A 435 21.49 33.76 25.46
C ASN A 435 22.01 35.11 24.94
N SER A 436 22.30 35.22 23.65
CA SER A 436 22.78 36.46 23.00
C SER A 436 22.49 36.40 21.51
N SER A 437 22.41 37.57 20.89
CA SER A 437 22.03 37.72 19.48
C SER A 437 22.86 38.80 18.76
N CYS A 438 22.61 38.95 17.46
CA CYS A 438 23.13 40.01 16.59
C CYS A 438 22.05 40.41 15.58
N ALA A 439 22.23 41.54 14.90
CA ALA A 439 21.37 41.96 13.80
C ALA A 439 21.40 40.94 12.65
N ASP A 440 20.25 40.69 12.01
CA ASP A 440 20.13 39.89 10.79
C ASP A 440 20.06 40.78 9.54
N ILE A 441 19.37 41.92 9.64
CA ILE A 441 19.20 42.91 8.58
C ILE A 441 19.55 44.28 9.13
N LEU A 442 20.24 45.08 8.32
CA LEU A 442 20.54 46.45 8.62
C LEU A 442 20.05 47.36 7.48
N LEU A 443 19.29 48.39 7.84
CA LEU A 443 18.76 49.40 6.95
C LEU A 443 19.53 50.70 7.12
N PHE A 444 19.91 51.32 6.00
CA PHE A 444 20.53 52.65 5.97
C PHE A 444 19.51 53.67 5.49
N ALA A 445 19.36 54.78 6.22
CA ALA A 445 18.46 55.87 5.85
C ALA A 445 19.12 56.76 4.80
N SER A 446 18.37 57.18 3.78
CA SER A 446 18.83 58.18 2.81
C SER A 446 19.15 59.53 3.45
N HIS A 447 18.44 59.91 4.52
CA HIS A 447 18.73 61.10 5.32
C HIS A 447 18.77 60.80 6.82
N ARG A 448 17.62 60.86 7.51
CA ARG A 448 17.46 60.57 8.94
C ARG A 448 16.00 60.19 9.23
N TRP A 449 15.79 59.09 9.97
CA TRP A 449 14.45 58.74 10.44
C TRP A 449 14.18 59.30 11.83
N PRO A 450 13.00 59.90 12.08
CA PRO A 450 12.50 60.14 13.43
C PRO A 450 12.08 58.80 14.04
N ILE A 451 12.60 58.49 15.23
CA ILE A 451 12.42 57.19 15.88
C ILE A 451 11.53 57.31 17.12
N SER A 452 10.56 56.40 17.24
CA SER A 452 9.71 56.28 18.42
C SER A 452 10.43 55.61 19.60
N LYS A 453 9.84 55.73 20.80
CA LYS A 453 10.18 54.84 21.91
C LYS A 453 9.83 53.39 21.56
N PRO A 454 10.52 52.39 22.16
CA PRO A 454 10.21 51.00 21.92
C PRO A 454 8.76 50.66 22.28
N SER A 455 8.01 50.11 21.32
CA SER A 455 6.60 49.74 21.47
C SER A 455 6.32 48.40 20.78
N LEU A 456 5.18 47.78 21.09
CA LEU A 456 4.76 46.53 20.43
C LEU A 456 4.28 46.81 19.01
N ILE A 457 4.42 45.83 18.11
CA ILE A 457 3.94 45.92 16.72
C ILE A 457 2.42 46.14 16.63
N SER A 458 1.66 45.66 17.62
CA SER A 458 0.19 45.74 17.72
C SER A 458 -0.31 47.08 18.26
N GLU A 459 0.55 47.89 18.91
CA GLU A 459 0.17 49.17 19.47
C GLU A 459 0.00 50.24 18.39
N SER A 460 -1.14 50.96 18.40
CA SER A 460 -1.51 51.94 17.36
C SER A 460 -1.03 53.37 17.61
N LYS A 461 -0.68 53.70 18.86
CA LYS A 461 -0.21 55.04 19.25
C LYS A 461 1.30 55.01 19.49
N ASP A 462 2.05 55.48 18.51
CA ASP A 462 3.48 55.76 18.67
C ASP A 462 3.66 57.24 19.03
N ALA A 463 4.15 57.51 20.24
CA ALA A 463 4.60 58.85 20.61
C ALA A 463 6.02 59.04 20.04
N ASN A 464 6.11 59.76 18.92
CA ASN A 464 7.40 60.18 18.37
C ASN A 464 8.07 61.10 19.37
N ASP A 465 9.29 60.76 19.81
CA ASP A 465 10.06 61.62 20.69
C ASP A 465 10.72 62.71 19.83
N PRO A 466 10.46 64.02 20.04
CA PRO A 466 10.92 65.09 19.13
C PRO A 466 12.44 65.29 18.98
N GLY A 467 13.28 64.37 19.45
CA GLY A 467 14.75 64.51 19.47
C GLY A 467 15.57 63.25 19.16
N VAL A 468 14.96 62.09 18.91
CA VAL A 468 15.71 60.85 18.60
C VAL A 468 15.66 60.57 17.10
N VAL A 469 16.79 60.76 16.42
CA VAL A 469 16.97 60.47 14.99
C VAL A 469 18.05 59.41 14.79
N SER A 470 17.85 58.51 13.83
CA SER A 470 18.83 57.48 13.47
C SER A 470 19.06 57.41 11.96
N GLN A 471 20.27 57.01 11.57
CA GLN A 471 20.64 56.69 10.18
C GLN A 471 20.74 55.19 9.92
N LYS A 472 20.85 54.38 10.97
CA LYS A 472 20.95 52.92 10.90
C LYS A 472 19.84 52.30 11.72
N TYR A 473 19.18 51.30 11.16
CA TYR A 473 18.10 50.57 11.83
C TYR A 473 18.29 49.06 11.64
N TRP A 474 18.36 48.30 12.73
CA TRP A 474 18.57 46.86 12.66
C TRP A 474 17.27 46.07 12.91
N ILE A 475 17.25 44.85 12.38
CA ILE A 475 16.20 43.87 12.60
C ILE A 475 16.83 42.57 13.08
N ASP A 476 16.32 42.02 14.18
CA ASP A 476 16.71 40.72 14.72
C ASP A 476 15.51 39.77 14.71
N VAL A 477 15.62 38.64 14.00
CA VAL A 477 14.61 37.59 13.96
C VAL A 477 14.99 36.49 14.96
N GLN A 478 14.10 36.25 15.93
CA GLN A 478 14.21 35.22 16.96
C GLN A 478 13.16 34.14 16.76
N LEU A 479 13.62 32.89 16.77
CA LEU A 479 12.74 31.71 16.75
C LEU A 479 12.60 31.14 18.15
N ARG A 480 11.42 30.63 18.49
CA ARG A 480 11.09 30.03 19.77
C ARG A 480 10.26 28.77 19.57
N TRP A 481 10.37 27.84 20.51
CA TRP A 481 9.41 26.73 20.66
C TRP A 481 8.75 26.83 22.05
N GLY A 482 7.53 27.36 22.11
CA GLY A 482 6.80 27.57 23.35
C GLY A 482 6.25 26.30 24.00
N ASP A 483 5.83 26.43 25.25
CA ASP A 483 5.11 25.40 26.01
C ASP A 483 3.79 25.97 26.57
N TYR A 484 3.02 25.13 27.28
CA TYR A 484 1.72 25.55 27.80
C TYR A 484 1.83 26.72 28.81
N ASP A 485 2.90 26.75 29.62
CA ASP A 485 3.12 27.79 30.62
C ASP A 485 3.58 29.12 30.01
N SER A 486 4.35 29.05 28.94
CA SER A 486 5.02 30.18 28.33
C SER A 486 4.98 30.03 26.81
N HIS A 487 3.95 30.62 26.21
CA HIS A 487 3.79 30.78 24.76
C HIS A 487 3.31 32.19 24.37
N ASP A 488 3.15 33.10 25.35
CA ASP A 488 2.96 34.52 25.06
C ASP A 488 4.22 35.08 24.38
N ILE A 489 4.09 35.42 23.11
CA ILE A 489 5.18 35.88 22.25
C ILE A 489 5.48 37.37 22.45
N GLU A 490 4.50 38.20 22.85
CA GLU A 490 4.69 39.63 23.07
C GLU A 490 5.55 39.89 24.30
N ARG A 491 5.24 39.17 25.39
CA ARG A 491 6.06 39.22 26.61
C ARG A 491 7.48 38.74 26.35
N TYR A 492 7.65 37.72 25.50
CA TYR A 492 8.95 37.18 25.15
C TYR A 492 9.81 38.15 24.33
N THR A 493 9.26 38.75 23.26
CA THR A 493 9.98 39.70 22.41
C THR A 493 10.41 40.94 23.19
N ARG A 494 9.52 41.46 24.04
CA ARG A 494 9.85 42.58 24.93
C ARG A 494 10.98 42.25 25.90
N ALA A 495 10.89 41.11 26.59
CA ALA A 495 11.92 40.69 27.53
C ALA A 495 13.27 40.52 26.83
N LYS A 496 13.30 39.82 25.69
CA LYS A 496 14.54 39.59 24.93
C LYS A 496 15.14 40.85 24.31
N PHE A 497 14.30 41.77 23.83
CA PHE A 497 14.79 43.05 23.31
C PHE A 497 15.50 43.84 24.42
N LEU A 498 14.89 43.95 25.59
CA LEU A 498 15.49 44.66 26.72
C LEU A 498 16.75 43.94 27.23
N ASP A 499 16.72 42.62 27.35
CA ASP A 499 17.89 41.82 27.75
C ASP A 499 19.05 42.02 26.76
N TYR A 500 18.82 41.86 25.45
CA TYR A 500 19.89 41.91 24.45
C TYR A 500 20.40 43.32 24.17
N THR A 501 19.59 44.37 24.35
CA THR A 501 20.04 45.76 24.12
C THR A 501 20.77 46.34 25.33
N THR A 502 20.56 45.77 26.54
CA THR A 502 21.25 46.18 27.76
C THR A 502 22.46 45.31 28.10
N ASP A 503 22.50 44.07 27.61
CA ASP A 503 23.61 43.13 27.82
C ASP A 503 24.80 43.43 26.88
N ASN A 504 26.00 43.45 27.45
CA ASN A 504 27.24 43.71 26.72
C ASN A 504 27.71 42.53 25.84
N MET A 505 27.12 41.33 25.98
CA MET A 505 27.44 40.18 25.13
C MET A 505 26.80 40.26 23.73
N SER A 506 25.68 40.97 23.59
CA SER A 506 24.98 41.14 22.33
C SER A 506 25.39 42.48 21.72
N ILE A 507 25.82 42.46 20.46
CA ILE A 507 26.33 43.66 19.78
C ILE A 507 25.38 43.99 18.63
N TYR A 508 24.77 45.17 18.71
CA TYR A 508 23.96 45.74 17.62
C TYR A 508 24.64 46.96 17.00
N PRO A 509 24.53 47.18 15.68
CA PRO A 509 25.21 48.28 15.00
C PRO A 509 24.68 49.69 15.31
N SER A 510 23.48 49.79 15.90
CA SER A 510 22.86 51.04 16.35
C SER A 510 21.96 50.77 17.57
N PRO A 511 21.61 51.80 18.37
CA PRO A 511 20.69 51.62 19.50
C PRO A 511 19.22 51.50 19.07
N THR A 512 18.91 51.67 17.78
CA THR A 512 17.55 51.68 17.24
C THR A 512 17.32 50.50 16.32
N GLY A 513 16.28 49.71 16.63
CA GLY A 513 15.92 48.55 15.84
C GLY A 513 14.73 47.81 16.42
N VAL A 514 14.41 46.66 15.83
CA VAL A 514 13.28 45.81 16.24
C VAL A 514 13.68 44.36 16.34
N LEU A 515 13.18 43.70 17.39
CA LEU A 515 13.25 42.26 17.55
C LEU A 515 11.90 41.63 17.19
N LEU A 516 11.91 40.75 16.20
CA LEU A 516 10.76 39.97 15.75
C LEU A 516 10.86 38.56 16.33
N GLY A 517 9.85 38.13 17.09
CA GLY A 517 9.79 36.80 17.68
C GLY A 517 8.73 35.94 17.00
N LEU A 518 9.08 34.69 16.72
CA LEU A 518 8.17 33.67 16.20
C LEU A 518 8.14 32.44 17.10
N ASP A 519 6.94 32.06 17.55
CA ASP A 519 6.70 30.78 18.21
C ASP A 519 6.32 29.71 17.20
N LEU A 520 7.23 28.77 16.97
CA LEU A 520 7.06 27.67 16.03
C LEU A 520 6.10 26.58 16.53
N ALA A 521 5.89 26.46 17.85
CA ALA A 521 4.98 25.47 18.43
C ALA A 521 3.52 25.93 18.33
N TYR A 522 3.28 27.24 18.45
CA TYR A 522 1.95 27.85 18.45
C TYR A 522 1.63 28.67 17.19
N ASN A 523 2.58 28.79 16.23
CA ASN A 523 2.47 29.64 15.03
C ASN A 523 2.11 31.10 15.37
N LEU A 524 2.60 31.62 16.49
CA LEU A 524 2.40 33.02 16.93
C LEU A 524 3.60 33.87 16.53
N HIS A 525 3.38 35.16 16.28
CA HIS A 525 4.46 36.10 16.01
C HIS A 525 4.15 37.46 16.63
N SER A 526 5.19 38.19 17.01
CA SER A 526 5.09 39.59 17.43
C SER A 526 6.44 40.28 17.25
N GLY A 527 6.47 41.60 17.42
CA GLY A 527 7.66 42.43 17.35
C GLY A 527 7.67 43.47 18.46
N PHE A 528 8.84 43.72 19.04
CA PHE A 528 9.04 44.79 20.00
C PHE A 528 10.33 45.54 19.66
N GLY A 529 10.25 46.87 19.65
CA GLY A 529 11.40 47.72 19.37
C GLY A 529 10.99 49.11 18.94
N ASN A 530 11.95 49.84 18.38
CA ASN A 530 11.78 51.19 17.89
C ASN A 530 11.10 51.22 16.52
N TRP A 531 10.35 52.28 16.21
CA TRP A 531 9.66 52.42 14.93
C TRP A 531 9.95 53.77 14.30
N PHE A 532 10.13 53.78 12.97
CA PHE A 532 10.05 54.99 12.16
C PHE A 532 8.75 54.97 11.32
N PRO A 533 8.29 56.12 10.80
CA PRO A 533 7.05 56.20 10.03
C PRO A 533 6.98 55.19 8.89
N GLY A 534 5.87 54.46 8.77
CA GLY A 534 5.66 53.44 7.73
C GLY A 534 6.19 52.02 8.06
N MET A 535 7.15 51.89 8.98
CA MET A 535 7.77 50.60 9.31
C MET A 535 6.80 49.59 9.94
N LYS A 536 6.04 50.02 10.95
CA LYS A 536 5.12 49.16 11.71
C LYS A 536 3.99 48.57 10.82
N PRO A 537 3.26 49.34 9.99
CA PRO A 537 2.28 48.79 9.05
C PRO A 537 2.89 47.86 7.98
N LEU A 538 4.11 48.14 7.53
CA LEU A 538 4.80 47.26 6.58
C LEU A 538 5.10 45.91 7.23
N LEU A 539 5.79 45.90 8.37
CA LEU A 539 6.15 44.67 9.08
C LEU A 539 4.91 43.86 9.50
N HIS A 540 3.83 44.52 9.93
CA HIS A 540 2.59 43.82 10.24
C HIS A 540 1.98 43.10 9.02
N ARG A 541 1.96 43.76 7.85
CA ARG A 541 1.49 43.13 6.60
C ARG A 541 2.45 42.03 6.12
N ALA A 542 3.75 42.28 6.19
CA ALA A 542 4.79 41.35 5.77
C ALA A 542 4.78 40.07 6.59
N MET A 543 4.78 40.17 7.93
CA MET A 543 4.79 39.00 8.81
C MET A 543 3.53 38.15 8.66
N ASN A 544 2.36 38.78 8.50
CA ASN A 544 1.11 38.04 8.23
C ASN A 544 1.16 37.26 6.89
N LYS A 545 1.84 37.80 5.87
CA LYS A 545 2.03 37.13 4.58
C LYS A 545 3.07 36.01 4.71
N ILE A 546 4.24 36.28 5.30
CA ILE A 546 5.32 35.31 5.53
C ILE A 546 4.79 34.12 6.33
N MET A 547 4.04 34.35 7.42
CA MET A 547 3.46 33.28 8.21
C MET A 547 2.50 32.38 7.41
N LYS A 548 1.86 32.88 6.35
CA LYS A 548 0.98 32.07 5.51
C LYS A 548 1.73 31.33 4.40
N SER A 549 2.63 32.02 3.70
CA SER A 549 3.21 31.52 2.43
C SER A 549 4.65 31.02 2.53
N ASN A 550 5.33 31.17 3.67
CA ASN A 550 6.74 30.79 3.77
C ASN A 550 6.94 29.26 3.59
N PRO A 551 7.79 28.83 2.63
CA PRO A 551 7.99 27.41 2.36
C PRO A 551 8.61 26.63 3.54
N ALA A 552 9.54 27.23 4.29
CA ALA A 552 10.17 26.55 5.42
C ALA A 552 9.18 26.33 6.57
N MET A 553 8.28 27.29 6.82
CA MET A 553 7.16 27.15 7.75
C MET A 553 6.14 26.10 7.28
N TYR A 554 5.88 26.02 5.97
CA TYR A 554 5.03 24.96 5.41
C TYR A 554 5.63 23.57 5.68
N VAL A 555 6.94 23.38 5.41
CA VAL A 555 7.64 22.11 5.69
C VAL A 555 7.59 21.77 7.18
N LEU A 556 7.74 22.74 8.09
CA LEU A 556 7.57 22.51 9.52
C LEU A 556 6.16 21.98 9.84
N ARG A 557 5.12 22.68 9.39
CA ARG A 557 3.72 22.31 9.62
C ARG A 557 3.41 20.93 9.08
N GLU A 558 3.87 20.63 7.88
CA GLU A 558 3.66 19.33 7.24
C GLU A 558 4.37 18.20 7.98
N ARG A 559 5.58 18.44 8.49
CA ARG A 559 6.29 17.45 9.34
C ARG A 559 5.60 17.26 10.69
N VAL A 560 5.05 18.32 11.29
CA VAL A 560 4.24 18.22 12.51
C VAL A 560 2.97 17.40 12.22
N ARG A 561 2.24 17.69 11.14
CA ARG A 561 1.05 16.94 10.70
C ARG A 561 1.36 15.46 10.46
N LYS A 562 2.44 15.14 9.73
CA LYS A 562 2.92 13.76 9.52
C LYS A 562 3.35 13.07 10.81
N GLY A 563 4.02 13.79 11.72
CA GLY A 563 4.41 13.29 13.04
C GLY A 563 3.20 12.96 13.91
N LEU A 564 2.13 13.76 13.79
CA LEU A 564 0.84 13.54 14.41
C LEU A 564 -0.05 12.57 13.62
N GLN A 565 0.21 12.30 12.34
CA GLN A 565 -0.70 11.54 11.46
C GLN A 565 -2.11 12.15 11.41
N LEU A 566 -2.16 13.49 11.37
CA LEU A 566 -3.38 14.27 11.22
C LEU A 566 -3.54 14.69 9.77
N TYR A 567 -4.72 14.44 9.21
CA TYR A 567 -5.09 14.84 7.86
C TYR A 567 -6.36 15.68 7.89
N SER A 568 -6.44 16.65 6.98
CA SER A 568 -7.63 17.45 6.72
C SER A 568 -8.38 16.88 5.52
N SER A 569 -9.71 17.04 5.54
CA SER A 569 -10.56 16.78 4.37
C SER A 569 -10.47 17.86 3.29
N GLU A 570 -9.79 18.99 3.57
CA GLU A 570 -9.63 20.10 2.63
C GLU A 570 -8.66 19.77 1.47
N ALA A 571 -8.94 20.36 0.31
CA ALA A 571 -8.23 20.08 -0.95
C ALA A 571 -6.79 20.62 -0.92
N THR A 572 -5.82 19.70 -0.86
CA THR A 572 -4.46 19.98 -1.34
C THR A 572 -4.48 20.19 -2.85
N GLU A 573 -3.46 20.84 -3.43
CA GLU A 573 -3.36 20.94 -4.89
C GLU A 573 -3.52 19.55 -5.53
N PRO A 574 -4.40 19.41 -6.53
CA PRO A 574 -4.72 18.10 -7.08
C PRO A 574 -3.46 17.51 -7.72
N TYR A 575 -3.20 16.25 -7.40
CA TYR A 575 -2.16 15.47 -8.07
C TYR A 575 -2.45 15.35 -9.56
N LEU A 576 -1.41 15.05 -10.34
CA LEU A 576 -1.58 14.73 -11.76
C LEU A 576 -2.45 13.46 -11.87
N ASN A 577 -3.58 13.60 -12.56
CA ASN A 577 -4.59 12.58 -12.81
C ASN A 577 -5.02 12.64 -14.30
N SER A 578 -5.99 11.82 -14.69
CA SER A 578 -6.44 11.78 -16.08
C SER A 578 -7.23 13.01 -16.53
N THR A 579 -7.76 13.81 -15.59
CA THR A 579 -8.57 15.01 -15.90
C THR A 579 -7.71 16.26 -16.13
N ASN A 580 -6.61 16.42 -15.39
CA ASN A 580 -5.67 17.53 -15.53
C ASN A 580 -4.45 17.22 -16.42
N PHE A 581 -4.43 16.06 -17.09
CA PHE A 581 -3.33 15.63 -17.96
C PHE A 581 -2.96 16.65 -19.06
N GLY A 582 -3.91 17.46 -19.51
CA GLY A 582 -3.68 18.52 -20.51
C GLY A 582 -2.76 19.66 -20.03
N GLU A 583 -2.65 19.90 -18.72
CA GLU A 583 -1.82 20.98 -18.15
C GLU A 583 -0.32 20.80 -18.47
N LEU A 584 0.11 19.56 -18.74
CA LEU A 584 1.49 19.18 -19.06
C LEU A 584 2.04 19.87 -20.31
N PHE A 585 1.17 20.30 -21.22
CA PHE A 585 1.55 20.86 -22.53
C PHE A 585 1.33 22.36 -22.63
N SER A 586 1.20 23.03 -21.48
CA SER A 586 1.14 24.48 -21.40
C SER A 586 2.46 25.16 -21.81
N SER A 587 2.45 26.49 -21.86
CA SER A 587 3.67 27.27 -22.11
C SER A 587 4.70 27.16 -20.97
N GLN A 588 4.29 26.68 -19.79
CA GLN A 588 5.16 26.49 -18.63
C GLN A 588 6.14 25.35 -18.85
N ILE A 589 7.35 25.49 -18.31
CA ILE A 589 8.35 24.41 -18.29
C ILE A 589 8.02 23.46 -17.14
N ILE A 590 7.69 22.22 -17.48
CA ILE A 590 7.29 21.17 -16.54
C ILE A 590 8.28 20.01 -16.68
N TRP A 591 8.78 19.48 -15.57
CA TRP A 591 9.61 18.27 -15.58
C TRP A 591 8.98 17.13 -14.78
N PHE A 592 9.11 15.92 -15.31
CA PHE A 592 8.93 14.69 -14.57
C PHE A 592 10.24 14.26 -13.92
N VAL A 593 10.18 13.86 -12.65
CA VAL A 593 11.31 13.25 -11.94
C VAL A 593 10.93 11.83 -11.53
N ASP A 594 11.67 10.84 -12.03
CA ASP A 594 11.52 9.43 -11.65
C ASP A 594 12.79 8.91 -10.95
N ASP A 595 12.62 8.44 -9.70
CA ASP A 595 13.68 7.88 -8.87
C ASP A 595 13.74 6.33 -8.91
N THR A 596 12.93 5.70 -9.77
CA THR A 596 12.77 4.23 -9.81
C THR A 596 14.09 3.49 -10.01
N ASN A 597 14.95 3.98 -10.90
CA ASN A 597 16.19 3.32 -11.30
C ASN A 597 17.45 3.93 -10.67
N VAL A 598 17.31 4.74 -9.62
CA VAL A 598 18.44 5.42 -8.96
C VAL A 598 19.25 4.44 -8.10
N TYR A 599 18.58 3.64 -7.27
CA TYR A 599 19.24 2.62 -6.44
C TYR A 599 18.82 1.22 -6.89
N ARG A 600 19.72 0.55 -7.61
CA ARG A 600 19.52 -0.79 -8.18
C ARG A 600 20.46 -1.77 -7.51
N VAL A 601 19.99 -2.99 -7.32
CA VAL A 601 20.77 -4.06 -6.68
C VAL A 601 20.67 -5.37 -7.46
N THR A 602 21.79 -6.07 -7.57
CA THR A 602 21.82 -7.50 -7.91
C THR A 602 21.79 -8.32 -6.63
N ILE A 603 20.92 -9.32 -6.58
CA ILE A 603 20.77 -10.19 -5.42
C ILE A 603 21.64 -11.42 -5.65
N HIS A 604 22.59 -11.67 -4.75
CA HIS A 604 23.45 -12.84 -4.75
C HIS A 604 23.20 -13.66 -3.49
N ARG A 605 22.97 -14.96 -3.64
CA ARG A 605 22.88 -15.88 -2.50
C ARG A 605 24.30 -16.23 -2.04
N THR A 606 24.55 -16.04 -0.76
CA THR A 606 25.80 -16.46 -0.11
C THR A 606 25.80 -17.98 0.09
N PHE A 607 26.98 -18.54 0.35
CA PHE A 607 27.16 -19.97 0.63
C PHE A 607 26.26 -20.48 1.79
N GLU A 608 26.01 -19.63 2.79
CA GLU A 608 25.13 -19.91 3.94
C GLU A 608 23.64 -19.87 3.60
N GLY A 609 23.29 -19.60 2.34
CA GLY A 609 21.91 -19.48 1.87
C GLY A 609 21.29 -18.10 2.05
N ASN A 610 22.00 -17.13 2.66
CA ASN A 610 21.50 -15.76 2.87
C ASN A 610 21.55 -14.95 1.57
N MET A 611 20.49 -14.19 1.27
CA MET A 611 20.44 -13.28 0.13
C MET A 611 21.15 -11.96 0.47
N THR A 612 22.24 -11.66 -0.22
CA THR A 612 22.98 -10.39 -0.13
C THR A 612 22.75 -9.53 -1.37
N THR A 613 22.76 -8.21 -1.21
CA THR A 613 22.53 -7.26 -2.30
C THR A 613 23.82 -6.51 -2.63
N LYS A 614 24.20 -6.48 -3.90
CA LYS A 614 25.29 -5.64 -4.41
C LYS A 614 24.68 -4.49 -5.23
N PRO A 615 25.04 -3.23 -4.96
CA PRO A 615 24.53 -2.11 -5.75
C PRO A 615 25.15 -2.11 -7.14
N VAL A 616 24.37 -1.75 -8.14
CA VAL A 616 24.81 -1.50 -9.51
C VAL A 616 24.55 -0.04 -9.89
N ASN A 617 25.13 0.42 -11.01
CA ASN A 617 24.89 1.76 -11.51
C ASN A 617 23.39 2.01 -11.74
N GLY A 618 22.96 3.19 -11.31
CA GLY A 618 21.59 3.68 -11.48
C GLY A 618 21.57 4.97 -12.29
N ALA A 619 20.37 5.48 -12.52
CA ALA A 619 20.18 6.77 -13.15
C ALA A 619 18.95 7.49 -12.62
N ILE A 620 19.04 8.82 -12.53
CA ILE A 620 17.89 9.71 -12.32
C ILE A 620 17.35 10.08 -13.69
N PHE A 621 16.04 9.98 -13.84
CA PHE A 621 15.33 10.32 -15.07
C PHE A 621 14.57 11.63 -14.87
N ILE A 622 15.02 12.70 -15.54
CA ILE A 622 14.36 14.01 -15.52
C ILE A 622 13.90 14.34 -16.94
N PHE A 623 12.59 14.50 -17.16
CA PHE A 623 12.03 14.55 -18.51
C PHE A 623 11.05 15.70 -18.71
N ASN A 624 11.20 16.44 -19.81
CA ASN A 624 10.26 17.49 -20.22
C ASN A 624 9.24 16.92 -21.24
N PRO A 625 7.95 16.79 -20.88
CA PRO A 625 6.93 16.19 -21.73
C PRO A 625 6.58 17.03 -22.96
N ARG A 626 6.86 18.35 -22.94
CA ARG A 626 6.58 19.22 -24.09
C ARG A 626 7.65 19.11 -25.17
N THR A 627 8.92 19.09 -24.77
CA THR A 627 10.06 19.11 -25.71
C THR A 627 10.60 17.74 -26.03
N GLY A 628 10.35 16.73 -25.19
CA GLY A 628 10.96 15.40 -25.31
C GLY A 628 12.37 15.32 -24.72
N GLN A 629 12.88 16.42 -24.16
CA GLN A 629 14.23 16.49 -23.59
C GLN A 629 14.32 15.64 -22.31
N LEU A 630 15.30 14.73 -22.29
CA LEU A 630 15.65 13.87 -21.17
C LEU A 630 17.02 14.28 -20.64
N PHE A 631 17.08 14.65 -19.36
CA PHE A 631 18.30 14.75 -18.59
C PHE A 631 18.48 13.44 -17.79
N LEU A 632 19.40 12.60 -18.27
CA LEU A 632 19.71 11.32 -17.65
C LEU A 632 20.99 11.47 -16.81
N LYS A 633 20.83 11.58 -15.49
CA LYS A 633 21.98 11.65 -14.56
C LYS A 633 22.36 10.25 -14.12
N ILE A 634 23.54 9.79 -14.49
CA ILE A 634 24.07 8.49 -14.07
C ILE A 634 24.61 8.60 -12.65
N ILE A 635 24.18 7.67 -11.79
CA ILE A 635 24.64 7.53 -10.40
C ILE A 635 25.51 6.28 -10.31
N HIS A 636 26.81 6.51 -10.19
CA HIS A 636 27.80 5.45 -10.06
C HIS A 636 27.78 4.78 -8.68
N THR A 637 28.20 3.51 -8.61
CA THR A 637 28.23 2.72 -7.36
C THR A 637 29.04 3.36 -6.23
N SER A 638 30.01 4.22 -6.53
CA SER A 638 30.83 4.93 -5.54
C SER A 638 30.01 5.80 -4.59
N VAL A 639 28.85 6.31 -5.00
CA VAL A 639 27.95 7.14 -4.16
C VAL A 639 27.41 6.33 -2.97
N TRP A 640 27.31 5.01 -3.11
CA TRP A 640 26.78 4.11 -2.07
C TRP A 640 27.86 3.60 -1.11
N ALA A 641 29.13 3.81 -1.41
CA ALA A 641 30.25 3.29 -0.62
C ALA A 641 30.27 3.90 0.79
N GLY A 642 30.36 3.04 1.81
CA GLY A 642 30.42 3.46 3.22
C GLY A 642 29.09 3.95 3.82
N GLN A 643 28.00 3.98 3.05
CA GLN A 643 26.71 4.49 3.48
C GLN A 643 25.74 3.38 3.92
N LYS A 644 24.82 3.70 4.83
CA LYS A 644 23.74 2.79 5.29
C LYS A 644 22.38 3.39 4.98
N ARG A 645 21.34 2.55 4.90
CA ARG A 645 19.95 2.93 4.51
C ARG A 645 19.87 3.56 3.12
N LEU A 646 20.46 2.86 2.15
CA LEU A 646 20.66 3.33 0.78
C LEU A 646 19.36 3.73 0.05
N ALA A 647 18.24 3.05 0.31
CA ALA A 647 16.95 3.42 -0.28
C ALA A 647 16.46 4.81 0.14
N GLN A 648 16.73 5.24 1.38
CA GLN A 648 16.43 6.60 1.82
C GLN A 648 17.43 7.56 1.19
N LEU A 649 18.72 7.23 1.25
CA LEU A 649 19.78 8.06 0.68
C LEU A 649 19.55 8.34 -0.81
N ALA A 650 19.09 7.35 -1.57
CA ALA A 650 18.78 7.48 -2.99
C ALA A 650 17.82 8.64 -3.26
N ARG A 651 16.73 8.76 -2.48
CA ARG A 651 15.75 9.84 -2.65
C ARG A 651 16.33 11.22 -2.34
N TRP A 652 17.14 11.31 -1.29
CA TRP A 652 17.81 12.56 -0.91
C TRP A 652 18.85 12.97 -1.95
N LYS A 653 19.63 12.01 -2.46
CA LYS A 653 20.59 12.25 -3.53
C LYS A 653 19.91 12.64 -4.83
N THR A 654 18.78 12.03 -5.17
CA THR A 654 17.97 12.47 -6.32
C THR A 654 17.52 13.92 -6.17
N ALA A 655 17.00 14.31 -5.01
CA ALA A 655 16.56 15.69 -4.79
C ALA A 655 17.71 16.70 -4.81
N GLU A 656 18.88 16.32 -4.28
CA GLU A 656 20.11 17.12 -4.33
C GLU A 656 20.57 17.35 -5.78
N GLU A 657 20.64 16.30 -6.60
CA GLU A 657 21.04 16.40 -8.02
C GLU A 657 20.02 17.18 -8.85
N VAL A 658 18.72 17.03 -8.59
CA VAL A 658 17.67 17.83 -9.24
C VAL A 658 17.82 19.31 -8.89
N ALA A 659 18.03 19.63 -7.61
CA ALA A 659 18.25 21.02 -7.18
C ALA A 659 19.55 21.60 -7.76
N ALA A 660 20.61 20.80 -7.88
CA ALA A 660 21.86 21.20 -8.52
C ALA A 660 21.67 21.48 -10.02
N LEU A 661 20.89 20.65 -10.72
CA LEU A 661 20.55 20.90 -12.12
C LEU A 661 19.76 22.20 -12.30
N ILE A 662 18.78 22.47 -11.45
CA ILE A 662 17.99 23.72 -11.50
C ILE A 662 18.89 24.94 -11.26
N ARG A 663 19.84 24.87 -10.32
CA ARG A 663 20.84 25.93 -10.08
C ARG A 663 21.76 26.17 -11.28
N SER A 664 22.03 25.14 -12.08
CA SER A 664 22.90 25.27 -13.26
C SER A 664 22.20 25.91 -14.47
N LEU A 665 20.86 25.98 -14.46
CA LEU A 665 20.08 26.57 -15.54
C LEU A 665 19.79 28.07 -15.30
N PRO A 666 19.75 28.87 -16.37
CA PRO A 666 19.31 30.26 -16.29
C PRO A 666 17.82 30.34 -15.90
N PRO A 667 17.38 31.42 -15.25
CA PRO A 667 16.03 31.54 -14.68
C PRO A 667 14.90 31.42 -15.73
N GLU A 668 15.17 31.69 -17.00
CA GLU A 668 14.22 31.52 -18.11
C GLU A 668 13.95 30.04 -18.43
N GLU A 669 14.93 29.16 -18.21
CA GLU A 669 14.85 27.72 -18.48
C GLU A 669 14.47 26.90 -17.24
N GLN A 670 14.37 27.54 -16.08
CA GLN A 670 14.00 26.87 -14.84
C GLN A 670 12.53 26.38 -14.90
N PRO A 671 12.27 25.15 -14.41
CA PRO A 671 10.93 24.60 -14.40
C PRO A 671 10.03 25.39 -13.45
N ARG A 672 8.80 25.68 -13.87
CA ARG A 672 7.76 26.25 -12.98
C ARG A 672 7.08 25.17 -12.16
N GLN A 673 7.08 23.93 -12.66
CA GLN A 673 6.45 22.79 -12.00
C GLN A 673 7.31 21.53 -12.12
N LEU A 674 7.47 20.81 -11.01
CA LEU A 674 8.08 19.50 -10.94
C LEU A 674 7.01 18.47 -10.57
N ILE A 675 6.89 17.42 -11.38
CA ILE A 675 5.96 16.33 -11.16
C ILE A 675 6.75 15.08 -10.79
N VAL A 676 6.42 14.49 -9.65
CA VAL A 676 7.15 13.37 -9.10
C VAL A 676 6.34 12.09 -9.23
N THR A 677 6.94 11.04 -9.81
CA THR A 677 6.25 9.75 -10.04
C THR A 677 5.96 9.02 -8.74
N ARG A 678 6.79 9.21 -7.71
CA ARG A 678 6.67 8.55 -6.41
C ARG A 678 6.52 9.56 -5.28
N LYS A 679 5.50 9.36 -4.43
CA LYS A 679 5.22 10.23 -3.26
C LYS A 679 6.40 10.36 -2.29
N GLY A 680 7.27 9.36 -2.21
CA GLY A 680 8.44 9.38 -1.33
C GLY A 680 9.51 10.43 -1.66
N MET A 681 9.43 11.04 -2.84
CA MET A 681 10.34 12.08 -3.32
C MET A 681 9.83 13.51 -3.09
N LEU A 682 8.58 13.69 -2.66
CA LEU A 682 8.02 15.02 -2.35
C LEU A 682 8.79 15.68 -1.21
N ASP A 683 8.91 15.01 -0.04
CA ASP A 683 9.59 15.60 1.12
C ASP A 683 11.04 16.02 0.84
N PRO A 684 11.89 15.19 0.19
CA PRO A 684 13.26 15.60 -0.11
C PRO A 684 13.33 16.80 -1.08
N LEU A 685 12.49 16.84 -2.12
CA LEU A 685 12.47 17.94 -3.08
C LEU A 685 12.01 19.25 -2.42
N GLU A 686 10.95 19.23 -1.60
CA GLU A 686 10.49 20.41 -0.84
C GLU A 686 11.60 21.01 0.03
N VAL A 687 12.44 20.16 0.62
CA VAL A 687 13.52 20.60 1.52
C VAL A 687 14.73 21.16 0.77
N HIS A 688 15.04 20.60 -0.40
CA HIS A 688 16.18 21.02 -1.22
C HIS A 688 15.86 22.21 -2.14
N LEU A 689 14.58 22.46 -2.43
CA LEU A 689 14.10 23.55 -3.28
C LEU A 689 13.54 24.74 -2.51
N LEU A 690 13.85 24.87 -1.21
CA LEU A 690 13.47 26.06 -0.41
C LEU A 690 14.03 27.37 -0.99
N ASP A 691 15.17 27.30 -1.69
CA ASP A 691 15.77 28.44 -2.39
C ASP A 691 14.95 28.88 -3.61
N PHE A 692 14.01 28.05 -4.07
CA PHE A 692 13.20 28.24 -5.28
C PHE A 692 11.69 28.23 -4.96
N PRO A 693 11.15 29.25 -4.29
CA PRO A 693 9.76 29.28 -3.83
C PRO A 693 8.74 29.29 -4.99
N ASN A 694 9.17 29.65 -6.20
CA ASN A 694 8.30 29.74 -7.38
C ASN A 694 8.07 28.40 -8.09
N ILE A 695 8.73 27.31 -7.67
CA ILE A 695 8.64 26.00 -8.30
C ILE A 695 7.59 25.16 -7.55
N VAL A 696 6.52 24.79 -8.25
CA VAL A 696 5.45 23.95 -7.69
C VAL A 696 5.84 22.48 -7.75
N ILE A 697 5.77 21.76 -6.64
CA ILE A 697 6.08 20.33 -6.57
C ILE A 697 4.76 19.55 -6.46
N LYS A 698 4.40 18.76 -7.48
CA LYS A 698 3.18 17.94 -7.50
C LYS A 698 3.48 16.44 -7.53
N GLY A 699 2.63 15.66 -6.85
CA GLY A 699 2.60 14.21 -7.00
C GLY A 699 1.82 13.77 -8.24
N SER A 700 2.10 12.57 -8.74
CA SER A 700 1.30 11.90 -9.76
C SER A 700 0.50 10.74 -9.14
N GLU A 701 -0.78 10.64 -9.46
CA GLU A 701 -1.58 9.41 -9.23
C GLU A 701 -1.39 8.40 -10.35
N LEU A 702 -1.02 8.89 -11.55
CA LEU A 702 -0.73 8.04 -12.70
C LEU A 702 0.58 7.29 -12.49
N MET A 703 0.53 5.97 -12.63
CA MET A 703 1.72 5.11 -12.57
C MET A 703 2.44 5.11 -13.92
N LEU A 704 3.17 6.18 -14.23
CA LEU A 704 3.87 6.32 -15.52
C LEU A 704 5.02 5.28 -15.66
N PRO A 705 5.22 4.67 -16.85
CA PRO A 705 6.15 3.56 -17.04
C PRO A 705 7.58 4.01 -17.42
N PHE A 706 8.09 5.12 -16.87
CA PHE A 706 9.46 5.59 -17.18
C PHE A 706 10.56 4.61 -16.77
N MET A 707 10.27 3.71 -15.83
CA MET A 707 11.18 2.62 -15.46
C MET A 707 11.57 1.72 -16.64
N SER A 708 10.67 1.57 -17.62
CA SER A 708 10.87 0.72 -18.80
C SER A 708 11.91 1.28 -19.77
N CYS A 709 12.30 2.56 -19.65
CA CYS A 709 13.37 3.14 -20.48
C CYS A 709 14.69 2.34 -20.36
N MET A 710 14.93 1.67 -19.23
CA MET A 710 16.10 0.82 -19.04
C MET A 710 16.09 -0.48 -19.86
N SER A 711 14.93 -0.90 -20.39
CA SER A 711 14.84 -2.06 -21.28
C SER A 711 15.34 -1.76 -22.70
N ILE A 712 15.58 -0.48 -22.99
CA ILE A 712 16.19 0.00 -24.23
C ILE A 712 17.71 -0.16 -24.10
N GLU A 713 18.30 -0.95 -25.01
CA GLU A 713 19.72 -1.32 -25.00
C GLU A 713 20.65 -0.11 -24.97
N LYS A 714 20.32 0.95 -25.72
CA LYS A 714 21.11 2.21 -25.75
C LYS A 714 21.31 2.82 -24.37
N PHE A 715 20.27 2.86 -23.53
CA PHE A 715 20.35 3.40 -22.17
C PHE A 715 20.92 2.38 -21.18
N GLY A 716 20.55 1.10 -21.31
CA GLY A 716 21.04 0.03 -20.46
C GLY A 716 22.57 -0.10 -20.51
N ASP A 717 23.14 -0.12 -21.71
CA ASP A 717 24.59 -0.25 -21.92
C ASP A 717 25.36 0.97 -21.46
N LEU A 718 24.83 2.17 -21.72
CA LEU A 718 25.46 3.44 -21.30
C LEU A 718 25.61 3.49 -19.78
N ILE A 719 24.55 3.16 -19.04
CA ILE A 719 24.55 3.20 -17.57
C ILE A 719 25.47 2.13 -16.98
N LEU A 720 25.55 0.95 -17.60
CA LEU A 720 26.43 -0.13 -17.14
C LEU A 720 27.92 0.16 -17.42
N LYS A 721 28.25 0.84 -18.53
CA LYS A 721 29.63 1.17 -18.91
C LYS A 721 30.19 2.40 -18.20
N ALA A 722 29.34 3.26 -17.64
CA ALA A 722 29.77 4.48 -16.96
C ALA A 722 30.68 4.21 -15.74
N THR A 723 31.84 4.87 -15.70
CA THR A 723 32.84 4.75 -14.62
C THR A 723 32.75 5.87 -13.58
N GLN A 724 32.04 6.96 -13.89
CA GLN A 724 31.85 8.12 -13.02
C GLN A 724 30.44 8.70 -13.15
N PRO A 725 29.96 9.50 -12.17
CA PRO A 725 28.66 10.17 -12.29
C PRO A 725 28.67 11.27 -13.36
N GLU A 726 27.89 11.09 -14.43
CA GLU A 726 27.81 12.02 -15.55
C GLU A 726 26.35 12.35 -15.90
N MET A 727 26.13 13.53 -16.51
CA MET A 727 24.82 13.95 -17.00
C MET A 727 24.81 13.80 -18.52
N VAL A 728 23.83 13.07 -19.06
CA VAL A 728 23.68 12.84 -20.50
C VAL A 728 22.33 13.35 -20.96
N LEU A 729 22.32 14.09 -22.07
CA LEU A 729 21.13 14.70 -22.65
C LEU A 729 20.65 13.89 -23.85
N PHE A 730 19.36 13.56 -23.87
CA PHE A 730 18.70 12.88 -24.98
C PHE A 730 17.40 13.60 -25.37
N ASN A 731 16.90 13.31 -26.56
CA ASN A 731 15.53 13.62 -26.95
C ASN A 731 14.77 12.31 -27.17
N LEU A 732 13.74 12.04 -26.36
CA LEU A 732 12.95 10.81 -26.48
C LEU A 732 11.92 10.86 -27.61
N TYR A 733 11.66 12.03 -28.18
CA TYR A 733 10.77 12.16 -29.33
C TYR A 733 11.51 12.10 -30.67
N ASP A 734 12.85 12.01 -30.65
CA ASP A 734 13.68 12.07 -31.86
C ASP A 734 13.26 13.26 -32.76
N ASP A 735 12.58 12.99 -33.88
CA ASP A 735 12.09 13.97 -34.85
C ASP A 735 10.54 14.06 -34.93
N TRP A 736 9.80 13.38 -34.06
CA TRP A 736 8.33 13.30 -34.11
C TRP A 736 7.63 14.65 -34.04
N LEU A 737 8.21 15.63 -33.33
CA LEU A 737 7.62 16.97 -33.21
C LEU A 737 7.52 17.74 -34.53
N LYS A 738 8.14 17.25 -35.62
CA LYS A 738 7.96 17.81 -36.97
C LYS A 738 6.60 17.47 -37.56
N SER A 739 6.06 16.29 -37.25
CA SER A 739 4.80 15.77 -37.83
C SER A 739 3.65 15.72 -36.84
N ILE A 740 3.91 15.52 -35.55
CA ILE A 740 2.88 15.37 -34.53
C ILE A 740 3.02 16.37 -33.38
N SER A 741 1.91 16.65 -32.69
CA SER A 741 1.88 17.53 -31.52
C SER A 741 2.63 16.92 -30.33
N PRO A 742 3.12 17.75 -29.38
CA PRO A 742 3.73 17.26 -28.13
C PRO A 742 2.82 16.32 -27.33
N TYR A 743 1.51 16.57 -27.34
CA TYR A 743 0.51 15.71 -26.69
C TYR A 743 0.54 14.31 -27.29
N THR A 744 0.45 14.21 -28.61
CA THR A 744 0.47 12.94 -29.34
C THR A 744 1.81 12.23 -29.20
N ALA A 745 2.93 12.96 -29.26
CA ALA A 745 4.27 12.42 -29.09
C ALA A 745 4.45 11.80 -27.68
N PHE A 746 3.95 12.48 -26.65
CA PHE A 746 3.97 11.94 -25.29
C PHE A 746 3.09 10.70 -25.16
N SER A 747 1.88 10.70 -25.73
CA SER A 747 1.01 9.52 -25.73
C SER A 747 1.64 8.32 -26.44
N ARG A 748 2.30 8.53 -27.58
CA ARG A 748 3.08 7.50 -28.29
C ARG A 748 4.19 6.94 -27.40
N LEU A 749 4.98 7.82 -26.78
CA LEU A 749 6.04 7.42 -25.86
C LEU A 749 5.50 6.57 -24.69
N LEU A 750 4.41 7.01 -24.05
CA LEU A 750 3.79 6.27 -22.96
C LEU A 750 3.28 4.90 -23.41
N LEU A 751 2.71 4.80 -24.60
CA LEU A 751 2.24 3.55 -25.18
C LEU A 751 3.40 2.56 -25.38
N ILE A 752 4.50 3.02 -25.97
CA ILE A 752 5.70 2.20 -26.18
C ILE A 752 6.28 1.73 -24.85
N LEU A 753 6.48 2.64 -23.89
CA LEU A 753 7.06 2.30 -22.58
C LEU A 753 6.15 1.36 -21.76
N ARG A 754 4.82 1.48 -21.93
CA ARG A 754 3.85 0.57 -21.31
C ARG A 754 3.89 -0.80 -21.97
N ALA A 755 3.93 -0.88 -23.30
CA ALA A 755 4.05 -2.13 -24.02
C ALA A 755 5.35 -2.86 -23.65
N LEU A 756 6.49 -2.14 -23.58
CA LEU A 756 7.77 -2.66 -23.10
C LEU A 756 7.69 -3.20 -21.66
N ARG A 757 6.87 -2.60 -20.79
CA ARG A 757 6.64 -3.07 -19.43
C ARG A 757 5.86 -4.38 -19.38
N VAL A 758 4.88 -4.53 -20.28
CA VAL A 758 4.00 -5.70 -20.35
C VAL A 758 4.73 -6.89 -20.98
N SER A 759 5.31 -6.68 -22.16
CA SER A 759 6.08 -7.69 -22.88
C SER A 759 7.19 -7.01 -23.67
N PRO A 760 8.43 -6.99 -23.13
CA PRO A 760 9.55 -6.36 -23.82
C PRO A 760 9.82 -7.06 -25.17
N ASP A 761 9.76 -8.39 -25.22
CA ASP A 761 10.09 -9.17 -26.40
C ASP A 761 9.13 -8.91 -27.56
N ARG A 762 7.81 -9.00 -27.31
CA ARG A 762 6.81 -8.73 -28.34
C ARG A 762 6.89 -7.29 -28.81
N THR A 763 7.05 -6.34 -27.89
CA THR A 763 7.11 -4.92 -28.26
C THR A 763 8.33 -4.61 -29.13
N LYS A 764 9.49 -5.21 -28.84
CA LYS A 764 10.69 -5.08 -29.69
C LYS A 764 10.47 -5.63 -31.11
N VAL A 765 9.74 -6.74 -31.23
CA VAL A 765 9.34 -7.29 -32.53
C VAL A 765 8.38 -6.34 -33.26
N LEU A 766 7.37 -5.81 -32.55
CA LEU A 766 6.40 -4.86 -33.14
C LEU A 766 7.06 -3.56 -33.61
N LEU A 767 8.10 -3.09 -32.91
CA LEU A 767 8.85 -1.89 -33.30
C LEU A 767 9.69 -2.08 -34.58
N ARG A 768 9.96 -3.33 -35.00
CA ARG A 768 10.74 -3.66 -36.21
C ARG A 768 9.94 -4.62 -37.10
N PRO A 769 8.88 -4.12 -37.77
CA PRO A 769 7.99 -4.95 -38.57
C PRO A 769 8.71 -5.60 -39.76
N ASP A 770 9.66 -4.88 -40.38
CA ASP A 770 10.45 -5.35 -41.52
C ASP A 770 11.96 -5.27 -41.24
N LYS A 771 12.73 -6.16 -41.87
CA LYS A 771 14.20 -6.18 -41.81
C LYS A 771 14.84 -4.89 -42.34
N THR A 772 14.13 -4.16 -43.19
CA THR A 772 14.55 -2.88 -43.79
C THR A 772 14.49 -1.70 -42.80
N THR A 773 13.77 -1.83 -41.68
CA THR A 773 13.63 -0.76 -40.69
C THR A 773 14.92 -0.56 -39.89
N VAL A 774 15.57 0.59 -40.08
CA VAL A 774 16.81 0.97 -39.40
C VAL A 774 16.57 2.05 -38.35
N THR A 775 17.33 1.99 -37.26
CA THR A 775 17.39 3.05 -36.24
C THR A 775 18.62 3.90 -36.51
N GLN A 776 18.44 5.22 -36.65
CA GLN A 776 19.58 6.14 -36.84
C GLN A 776 20.46 6.21 -35.59
N GLN A 777 21.77 6.47 -35.75
CA GLN A 777 22.72 6.48 -34.62
C GLN A 777 22.35 7.49 -33.52
N HIS A 778 21.83 8.66 -33.90
CA HIS A 778 21.43 9.70 -32.95
C HIS A 778 20.00 9.52 -32.43
N HIS A 779 19.18 8.66 -33.05
CA HIS A 779 17.81 8.36 -32.61
C HIS A 779 17.76 7.26 -31.55
N VAL A 780 16.66 7.22 -30.80
CA VAL A 780 16.34 6.13 -29.87
C VAL A 780 15.41 5.11 -30.54
N TRP A 781 14.46 5.58 -31.36
CA TRP A 781 13.43 4.75 -31.97
C TRP A 781 13.71 4.45 -33.45
N PRO A 782 13.21 3.32 -33.99
CA PRO A 782 13.26 3.04 -35.43
C PRO A 782 12.58 4.15 -36.24
N THR A 783 13.15 4.48 -37.40
CA THR A 783 12.56 5.46 -38.31
C THR A 783 11.42 4.80 -39.08
N LEU A 784 10.18 5.14 -38.75
CA LEU A 784 8.97 4.64 -39.39
C LEU A 784 8.17 5.81 -40.01
N THR A 785 7.40 5.50 -41.06
CA THR A 785 6.42 6.40 -41.67
C THR A 785 5.20 6.58 -40.76
N GLU A 786 4.38 7.62 -41.00
CA GLU A 786 3.18 7.88 -40.19
C GLU A 786 2.15 6.73 -40.27
N SER A 787 2.01 6.09 -41.43
CA SER A 787 1.13 4.92 -41.61
C SER A 787 1.60 3.70 -40.83
N GLU A 788 2.91 3.46 -40.80
CA GLU A 788 3.51 2.37 -40.03
C GLU A 788 3.36 2.63 -38.52
N TRP A 789 3.60 3.87 -38.08
CA TRP A 789 3.39 4.26 -36.69
C TRP A 789 1.94 4.00 -36.24
N MET A 790 0.94 4.35 -37.04
CA MET A 790 -0.46 4.06 -36.70
C MET A 790 -0.73 2.56 -36.53
N GLN A 791 -0.16 1.71 -37.39
CA GLN A 791 -0.33 0.25 -37.28
C GLN A 791 0.35 -0.30 -36.02
N VAL A 792 1.59 0.12 -35.76
CA VAL A 792 2.36 -0.29 -34.58
C VAL A 792 1.68 0.17 -33.29
N GLU A 793 1.16 1.40 -33.24
CA GLU A 793 0.42 1.92 -32.08
C GLU A 793 -0.84 1.09 -31.78
N VAL A 794 -1.62 0.73 -32.80
CA VAL A 794 -2.80 -0.14 -32.62
C VAL A 794 -2.39 -1.50 -32.06
N GLN A 795 -1.33 -2.11 -32.60
CA GLN A 795 -0.84 -3.40 -32.13
C GLN A 795 -0.32 -3.34 -30.68
N MET A 796 0.37 -2.27 -30.29
CA MET A 796 0.83 -2.06 -28.92
C MET A 796 -0.33 -1.83 -27.94
N ARG A 797 -1.34 -1.05 -28.34
CA ARG A 797 -2.55 -0.84 -27.54
C ARG A 797 -3.28 -2.17 -27.30
N ASP A 798 -3.46 -2.97 -28.35
CA ASP A 798 -4.14 -4.25 -28.26
C ASP A 798 -3.35 -5.24 -27.40
N LEU A 799 -2.01 -5.20 -27.45
CA LEU A 799 -1.12 -6.00 -26.58
C LEU A 799 -1.32 -5.65 -25.09
N ILE A 800 -1.38 -4.35 -24.76
CA ILE A 800 -1.59 -3.88 -23.38
C ILE A 800 -2.99 -4.28 -22.88
N LEU A 801 -4.02 -4.06 -23.69
CA LEU A 801 -5.39 -4.39 -23.33
C LEU A 801 -5.61 -5.90 -23.19
N ALA A 802 -5.00 -6.71 -24.06
CA ALA A 802 -5.08 -8.17 -23.97
C ALA A 802 -4.42 -8.70 -22.68
N ASP A 803 -3.28 -8.13 -22.27
CA ASP A 803 -2.65 -8.50 -20.99
C ASP A 803 -3.50 -8.06 -19.80
N TYR A 804 -4.06 -6.84 -19.83
CA TYR A 804 -4.96 -6.35 -18.78
C TYR A 804 -6.21 -7.22 -18.65
N GLY A 805 -6.89 -7.50 -19.76
CA GLY A 805 -8.07 -8.35 -19.81
C GLY A 805 -7.78 -9.77 -19.31
N LYS A 806 -6.60 -10.33 -19.63
CA LYS A 806 -6.16 -11.63 -19.13
C LYS A 806 -5.86 -11.64 -17.63
N ARG A 807 -5.24 -10.59 -17.09
CA ARG A 807 -4.91 -10.50 -15.65
C ARG A 807 -6.14 -10.31 -14.77
N HIS A 808 -7.12 -9.55 -15.26
CA HIS A 808 -8.33 -9.21 -14.51
C HIS A 808 -9.57 -10.01 -14.92
N ASN A 809 -9.45 -10.93 -15.88
CA ASN A 809 -10.56 -11.70 -16.47
C ASN A 809 -11.70 -10.82 -17.00
N ILE A 810 -11.36 -9.70 -17.66
CA ILE A 810 -12.32 -8.76 -18.26
C ILE A 810 -12.26 -8.90 -19.78
N ASN A 811 -13.42 -8.92 -20.43
CA ASN A 811 -13.50 -8.84 -21.89
C ASN A 811 -13.10 -7.43 -22.35
N VAL A 812 -12.07 -7.32 -23.19
CA VAL A 812 -11.55 -6.05 -23.71
C VAL A 812 -12.62 -5.25 -24.46
N GLY A 813 -13.57 -5.92 -25.10
CA GLY A 813 -14.67 -5.26 -25.82
C GLY A 813 -15.69 -4.55 -24.93
N ALA A 814 -15.72 -4.86 -23.62
CA ALA A 814 -16.60 -4.21 -22.65
C ALA A 814 -15.99 -2.92 -22.06
N LEU A 815 -14.73 -2.60 -22.38
CA LEU A 815 -14.07 -1.42 -21.85
C LEU A 815 -14.50 -0.15 -22.61
N THR A 816 -14.85 0.88 -21.86
CA THR A 816 -15.11 2.21 -22.42
C THR A 816 -13.80 2.90 -22.84
N GLN A 817 -13.89 3.91 -23.72
CA GLN A 817 -12.70 4.66 -24.17
C GLN A 817 -11.97 5.37 -23.01
N ASN A 818 -12.70 5.82 -21.99
CA ASN A 818 -12.10 6.42 -20.80
C ASN A 818 -11.32 5.37 -19.99
N GLU A 819 -11.86 4.17 -19.82
CA GLU A 819 -11.17 3.06 -19.13
C GLU A 819 -9.94 2.59 -19.91
N ILE A 820 -10.02 2.50 -21.24
CA ILE A 820 -8.87 2.19 -22.09
C ILE A 820 -7.75 3.22 -21.87
N ARG A 821 -8.10 4.52 -21.89
CA ARG A 821 -7.16 5.60 -21.63
C ARG A 821 -6.55 5.49 -20.23
N ASP A 822 -7.37 5.25 -19.21
CA ASP A 822 -6.92 5.15 -17.82
C ASP A 822 -6.01 3.93 -17.59
N ILE A 823 -6.27 2.79 -18.25
CA ILE A 823 -5.38 1.61 -18.27
C ILE A 823 -4.03 1.95 -18.89
N ILE A 824 -4.03 2.65 -20.03
CA ILE A 824 -2.79 3.06 -20.72
C ILE A 824 -2.01 4.07 -19.87
N LEU A 825 -2.70 4.99 -19.17
CA LEU A 825 -2.09 5.94 -18.23
C LEU A 825 -1.70 5.29 -16.89
N GLY A 826 -2.14 4.06 -16.63
CA GLY A 826 -1.70 3.23 -15.50
C GLY A 826 -2.49 3.45 -14.22
N MET A 827 -3.75 3.87 -14.32
CA MET A 827 -4.68 3.90 -13.19
C MET A 827 -5.23 2.49 -12.91
N GLU A 828 -5.35 2.13 -11.64
CA GLU A 828 -6.03 0.90 -11.24
C GLU A 828 -7.55 1.12 -11.31
N ILE A 829 -8.21 0.48 -12.26
CA ILE A 829 -9.67 0.52 -12.37
C ILE A 829 -10.22 -0.58 -11.45
N ALA A 830 -11.07 -0.20 -10.51
CA ALA A 830 -11.79 -1.18 -9.70
C ALA A 830 -12.63 -2.07 -10.65
N PRO A 831 -12.54 -3.41 -10.55
CA PRO A 831 -13.33 -4.27 -11.42
C PRO A 831 -14.81 -3.90 -11.28
N PRO A 832 -15.54 -3.71 -12.40
CA PRO A 832 -16.94 -3.34 -12.35
C PRO A 832 -17.70 -4.38 -11.53
N THR A 833 -18.54 -3.93 -10.60
CA THR A 833 -19.37 -4.82 -9.77
C THR A 833 -20.24 -5.69 -10.68
N LEU A 834 -20.37 -6.99 -10.34
CA LEU A 834 -21.22 -7.97 -11.04
C LEU A 834 -22.64 -7.44 -11.34
N GLN A 835 -23.14 -6.51 -10.51
CA GLN A 835 -24.41 -5.83 -10.69
C GLN A 835 -24.45 -4.91 -11.93
N LYS A 836 -23.37 -4.19 -12.24
CA LYS A 836 -23.27 -3.36 -13.46
C LYS A 836 -23.20 -4.23 -14.71
N GLN A 837 -22.45 -5.34 -14.65
CA GLN A 837 -22.38 -6.31 -15.74
C GLN A 837 -23.75 -6.93 -16.04
N GLN A 838 -24.55 -7.24 -15.00
CA GLN A 838 -25.91 -7.75 -15.17
C GLN A 838 -26.88 -6.71 -15.77
N ILE A 839 -26.72 -5.43 -15.41
CA ILE A 839 -27.55 -4.34 -15.97
C ILE A 839 -27.21 -4.09 -17.44
N GLU A 840 -25.92 -4.12 -17.81
CA GLU A 840 -25.49 -4.04 -19.22
C GLU A 840 -25.88 -5.29 -20.03
N GLU A 841 -25.83 -6.49 -19.46
CA GLU A 841 -26.37 -7.70 -20.12
C GLU A 841 -27.89 -7.61 -20.33
N LEU A 842 -28.63 -7.00 -19.39
CA LEU A 842 -30.06 -6.72 -19.52
C LEU A 842 -30.36 -5.65 -20.57
N GLU A 843 -29.55 -4.59 -20.66
CA GLU A 843 -29.68 -3.56 -21.70
C GLU A 843 -29.29 -4.08 -23.09
N ASN A 844 -28.26 -4.92 -23.20
CA ASN A 844 -27.85 -5.54 -24.46
C ASN A 844 -28.90 -6.55 -24.95
N ARG A 845 -29.55 -7.29 -24.04
CA ARG A 845 -30.74 -8.10 -24.39
C ARG A 845 -31.92 -7.27 -24.90
N GLY A 846 -32.03 -5.99 -24.48
CA GLY A 846 -33.04 -5.07 -25.02
C GLY A 846 -32.75 -4.61 -26.45
N LYS A 847 -31.47 -4.53 -26.84
CA LYS A 847 -31.03 -4.04 -28.16
C LYS A 847 -30.95 -5.12 -29.25
N GLU A 848 -30.91 -6.41 -28.89
CA GLU A 848 -30.90 -7.54 -29.85
C GLU A 848 -32.26 -7.81 -30.55
N SER A 849 -33.28 -6.97 -30.32
CA SER A 849 -34.62 -7.13 -30.93
C SER A 849 -34.74 -6.59 -32.37
N ASN A 850 -33.68 -6.01 -32.96
CA ASN A 850 -33.68 -5.54 -34.35
C ASN A 850 -32.75 -6.36 -35.26
N ALA A 851 -33.38 -7.26 -36.04
CA ALA A 851 -32.97 -7.82 -37.34
C ALA A 851 -31.62 -8.56 -37.45
N ILE A 852 -31.66 -9.89 -37.27
CA ILE A 852 -30.66 -10.82 -37.83
C ILE A 852 -31.19 -11.33 -39.17
N THR A 853 -30.59 -10.91 -40.29
CA THR A 853 -30.78 -11.54 -41.61
C THR A 853 -29.59 -12.46 -41.90
N THR A 854 -29.84 -13.76 -41.97
CA THR A 854 -28.86 -14.79 -42.30
C THR A 854 -28.64 -14.83 -43.81
N VAL A 855 -27.39 -14.69 -44.26
CA VAL A 855 -27.04 -14.84 -45.69
C VAL A 855 -26.43 -16.22 -45.90
N THR A 856 -27.04 -17.01 -46.78
CA THR A 856 -26.52 -18.29 -47.26
C THR A 856 -25.71 -18.05 -48.53
N THR A 857 -24.46 -18.50 -48.54
CA THR A 857 -23.59 -18.42 -49.73
C THR A 857 -23.16 -19.83 -50.14
N LYS A 858 -23.22 -20.11 -51.45
CA LYS A 858 -22.79 -21.38 -52.05
C LYS A 858 -21.33 -21.29 -52.47
N THR A 859 -20.48 -22.19 -52.00
CA THR A 859 -19.07 -22.30 -52.42
C THR A 859 -18.65 -23.76 -52.64
N LEU A 860 -17.66 -23.98 -53.50
CA LEU A 860 -17.13 -25.30 -53.87
C LEU A 860 -15.89 -25.64 -53.05
N ASN A 861 -15.72 -26.90 -52.64
CA ASN A 861 -14.46 -27.37 -52.05
C ASN A 861 -13.44 -27.74 -53.15
N VAL A 862 -12.17 -27.99 -52.76
CA VAL A 862 -11.03 -28.33 -53.66
C VAL A 862 -11.30 -29.56 -54.56
N HIS A 863 -12.33 -30.36 -54.25
CA HIS A 863 -12.80 -31.51 -55.03
C HIS A 863 -14.12 -31.28 -55.81
N GLY A 864 -14.59 -30.03 -55.94
CA GLY A 864 -15.69 -29.67 -56.85
C GLY A 864 -17.12 -30.00 -56.36
N GLN A 865 -17.35 -30.23 -55.07
CA GLN A 865 -18.70 -30.42 -54.51
C GLN A 865 -19.25 -29.12 -53.89
N GLU A 866 -20.52 -28.81 -54.14
CA GLU A 866 -21.22 -27.62 -53.63
C GLU A 866 -21.50 -27.73 -52.13
N MET A 867 -21.00 -26.77 -51.33
CA MET A 867 -21.41 -26.54 -49.95
C MET A 867 -22.24 -25.27 -49.84
N VAL A 868 -23.29 -25.32 -49.02
CA VAL A 868 -24.11 -24.17 -48.63
C VAL A 868 -23.71 -23.79 -47.20
N ILE A 869 -23.18 -22.59 -46.99
CA ILE A 869 -22.79 -22.10 -45.67
C ILE A 869 -23.65 -20.89 -45.32
N THR A 870 -24.28 -20.94 -44.14
CA THR A 870 -25.08 -19.85 -43.56
C THR A 870 -24.23 -19.08 -42.56
N THR A 871 -23.84 -17.85 -42.87
CA THR A 871 -23.05 -16.98 -41.97
C THR A 871 -23.95 -15.94 -41.30
N VAL A 872 -23.74 -15.71 -40.01
CA VAL A 872 -24.60 -14.85 -39.16
C VAL A 872 -23.95 -13.49 -38.87
N SER A 873 -22.67 -13.27 -39.20
CA SER A 873 -21.93 -12.05 -38.82
C SER A 873 -20.91 -11.56 -39.88
N PRO A 874 -20.86 -10.25 -40.20
CA PRO A 874 -19.84 -9.67 -41.09
C PRO A 874 -18.40 -9.74 -40.56
N TYR A 875 -18.21 -9.95 -39.24
CA TYR A 875 -16.89 -10.01 -38.60
C TYR A 875 -16.13 -11.32 -38.92
N GLU A 876 -16.85 -12.41 -39.19
CA GLU A 876 -16.24 -13.70 -39.54
C GLU A 876 -15.57 -13.68 -40.93
N ASN A 877 -16.00 -12.79 -41.83
CA ASN A 877 -15.43 -12.68 -43.18
C ASN A 877 -14.04 -12.03 -43.23
N GLN A 878 -13.63 -11.22 -42.24
CA GLN A 878 -12.32 -10.54 -42.25
C GLN A 878 -11.19 -11.32 -41.56
N ARG A 879 -11.51 -12.37 -40.78
CA ARG A 879 -10.53 -13.11 -39.97
C ARG A 879 -10.28 -14.55 -40.44
N PHE A 880 -10.62 -14.87 -41.68
CA PHE A 880 -10.27 -16.14 -42.29
C PHE A 880 -8.91 -16.07 -43.01
N SER A 881 -7.84 -15.68 -42.28
CA SER A 881 -6.50 -16.12 -42.67
C SER A 881 -6.31 -17.53 -42.10
N SER A 882 -5.89 -18.47 -42.95
CA SER A 882 -5.69 -19.86 -42.55
C SER A 882 -4.73 -19.94 -41.35
N LYS A 883 -5.21 -20.39 -40.19
CA LYS A 883 -4.46 -20.58 -38.93
C LYS A 883 -3.31 -21.60 -39.02
N THR A 884 -2.82 -21.89 -40.21
CA THR A 884 -1.89 -22.96 -40.60
C THR A 884 -0.64 -22.41 -41.30
N GLU A 885 -0.35 -21.11 -41.25
CA GLU A 885 0.87 -20.56 -41.85
C GLU A 885 2.12 -21.00 -41.05
N TRP A 886 3.01 -21.76 -41.70
CA TRP A 886 4.20 -22.33 -41.06
C TRP A 886 5.31 -21.30 -40.83
N ARG A 887 5.32 -20.18 -41.57
CA ARG A 887 6.36 -19.14 -41.50
C ARG A 887 6.39 -18.39 -40.18
N VAL A 888 5.22 -17.94 -39.71
CA VAL A 888 5.07 -17.28 -38.40
C VAL A 888 5.49 -18.22 -37.27
N ARG A 889 5.19 -19.52 -37.39
CA ARG A 889 5.60 -20.54 -36.42
C ARG A 889 7.11 -20.78 -36.43
N ALA A 890 7.74 -20.81 -37.60
CA ALA A 890 9.20 -20.94 -37.71
C ALA A 890 9.94 -19.76 -37.04
N ILE A 891 9.47 -18.52 -37.22
CA ILE A 891 10.04 -17.34 -36.54
C ILE A 891 9.83 -17.45 -35.02
N ALA A 892 8.63 -17.82 -34.57
CA ALA A 892 8.36 -17.98 -33.15
C ALA A 892 9.19 -19.12 -32.51
N ALA A 893 9.43 -20.21 -33.24
CA ALA A 893 10.26 -21.32 -32.79
C ALA A 893 11.73 -20.91 -32.55
N SER A 894 12.27 -19.93 -33.30
CA SER A 894 13.65 -19.42 -33.07
C SER A 894 13.84 -18.82 -31.66
N THR A 895 12.76 -18.36 -31.03
CA THR A 895 12.77 -17.75 -29.68
C THR A 895 12.58 -18.77 -28.54
N LEU A 896 12.42 -20.06 -28.84
CA LEU A 896 12.20 -21.11 -27.82
C LEU A 896 13.33 -21.17 -26.78
N HIS A 897 14.57 -20.89 -27.18
CA HIS A 897 15.74 -20.90 -26.30
C HIS A 897 15.64 -19.90 -25.14
N LEU A 898 14.83 -18.82 -25.26
CA LEU A 898 14.64 -17.86 -24.17
C LEU A 898 13.81 -18.43 -23.02
N ARG A 899 12.96 -19.44 -23.28
CA ARG A 899 12.09 -20.06 -22.27
C ARG A 899 12.83 -21.01 -21.33
N THR A 900 14.01 -21.50 -21.73
CA THR A 900 14.84 -22.37 -20.88
C THR A 900 15.40 -21.63 -19.66
N ASN A 901 15.47 -20.29 -19.70
CA ASN A 901 15.86 -19.46 -18.55
C ASN A 901 14.92 -19.64 -17.34
N GLN A 902 13.68 -20.11 -17.57
CA GLN A 902 12.70 -20.40 -16.54
C GLN A 902 12.10 -21.79 -16.75
N LEU A 903 12.85 -22.82 -16.31
CA LEU A 903 12.35 -24.19 -16.19
C LEU A 903 11.70 -24.41 -14.81
N TYR A 904 10.49 -24.95 -14.83
CA TYR A 904 9.77 -25.38 -13.64
C TYR A 904 9.66 -26.91 -13.68
N VAL A 905 10.18 -27.57 -12.66
CA VAL A 905 9.91 -29.00 -12.42
C VAL A 905 8.83 -29.05 -11.35
N ASN A 906 7.76 -29.81 -11.58
CA ASN A 906 6.61 -29.87 -10.67
C ASN A 906 6.86 -30.79 -9.46
N SER A 907 8.01 -30.60 -8.82
CA SER A 907 8.46 -31.18 -7.55
C SER A 907 8.99 -30.05 -6.67
N GLU A 908 8.89 -30.18 -5.34
CA GLU A 908 9.37 -29.14 -4.41
C GLU A 908 10.86 -28.82 -4.65
N ASP A 909 11.09 -27.56 -5.05
CA ASP A 909 12.34 -26.80 -5.23
C ASP A 909 13.56 -27.42 -5.96
N ILE A 910 14.00 -26.73 -7.03
CA ILE A 910 15.35 -26.16 -7.29
C ILE A 910 15.39 -25.64 -8.75
N ARG A 911 16.16 -24.58 -9.03
CA ARG A 911 16.48 -24.08 -10.38
C ARG A 911 17.98 -24.15 -10.64
N GLU A 912 18.38 -24.54 -11.85
CA GLU A 912 19.65 -24.16 -12.48
C GLU A 912 19.49 -23.90 -13.99
N THR A 913 20.34 -23.01 -14.50
CA THR A 913 20.43 -22.54 -15.89
C THR A 913 21.35 -23.45 -16.70
N GLY A 914 20.80 -24.10 -17.72
CA GLY A 914 21.54 -24.86 -18.72
C GLY A 914 21.25 -24.38 -20.15
N TYR A 915 22.16 -24.65 -21.07
CA TYR A 915 21.96 -24.43 -22.51
C TYR A 915 21.38 -25.70 -23.15
N THR A 916 20.30 -25.60 -23.93
CA THR A 916 19.73 -26.74 -24.66
C THR A 916 19.06 -26.28 -25.96
N TYR A 917 19.16 -27.12 -27.00
CA TYR A 917 18.82 -26.81 -28.39
C TYR A 917 17.33 -27.05 -28.71
N CYS A 918 16.78 -26.21 -29.60
CA CYS A 918 15.35 -26.06 -29.89
C CYS A 918 14.83 -27.03 -30.97
N ILE A 919 14.52 -28.27 -30.58
CA ILE A 919 14.08 -29.31 -31.53
C ILE A 919 12.53 -29.35 -31.69
N SER A 920 11.79 -28.59 -30.86
CA SER A 920 10.30 -28.64 -30.76
C SER A 920 9.56 -27.51 -31.49
N ASP A 921 8.27 -27.70 -31.80
CA ASP A 921 7.33 -26.64 -32.19
C ASP A 921 6.49 -26.17 -30.99
N LEU A 922 5.97 -24.94 -31.05
CA LEU A 922 5.11 -24.37 -30.00
C LEU A 922 3.71 -24.99 -29.95
N ARG A 923 3.28 -25.67 -31.03
CA ARG A 923 1.91 -26.19 -31.17
C ARG A 923 1.86 -27.68 -31.50
N THR A 924 2.72 -28.17 -32.38
CA THR A 924 2.79 -29.59 -32.72
C THR A 924 3.58 -30.36 -31.67
N GLN A 925 3.03 -31.46 -31.16
CA GLN A 925 3.70 -32.31 -30.19
C GLN A 925 4.86 -33.08 -30.84
N VAL A 926 5.98 -33.19 -30.13
CA VAL A 926 7.18 -33.95 -30.51
C VAL A 926 7.51 -34.90 -29.36
N SER A 927 7.83 -36.15 -29.66
CA SER A 927 8.10 -37.22 -28.70
C SER A 927 9.47 -37.85 -28.89
N VAL A 928 10.03 -38.41 -27.82
CA VAL A 928 11.32 -39.08 -27.77
C VAL A 928 11.30 -40.22 -26.75
N TYR A 929 11.96 -41.34 -27.05
CA TYR A 929 12.13 -42.46 -26.11
C TYR A 929 13.31 -42.22 -25.16
N LEU A 930 13.18 -42.63 -23.90
CA LEU A 930 14.15 -42.41 -22.83
C LEU A 930 14.84 -43.72 -22.45
N TYR A 931 16.17 -43.69 -22.45
CA TYR A 931 17.03 -44.81 -22.11
C TYR A 931 18.03 -44.41 -21.04
N GLY A 932 18.28 -45.32 -20.09
CA GLY A 932 19.09 -44.98 -18.93
C GLY A 932 19.65 -46.17 -18.17
N LYS A 933 20.27 -45.88 -17.04
CA LYS A 933 20.79 -46.90 -16.11
C LYS A 933 20.74 -46.38 -14.69
N SER A 934 20.70 -47.30 -13.73
CA SER A 934 20.93 -46.95 -12.33
C SER A 934 22.42 -46.80 -12.04
N PRO A 935 22.85 -45.77 -11.29
CA PRO A 935 24.20 -45.70 -10.76
C PRO A 935 24.45 -46.85 -9.77
N ALA A 936 25.70 -47.33 -9.71
CA ALA A 936 26.07 -48.53 -8.94
C ALA A 936 25.82 -48.38 -7.42
N GLU A 937 25.85 -47.16 -6.90
CA GLU A 937 25.68 -46.86 -5.48
C GLU A 937 24.20 -46.71 -5.06
N SER A 938 23.29 -46.43 -6.00
CA SER A 938 21.89 -46.15 -5.69
C SER A 938 20.93 -46.75 -6.74
N PRO A 939 20.46 -48.00 -6.55
CA PRO A 939 19.59 -48.69 -7.51
C PRO A 939 18.17 -48.08 -7.60
N GLN A 940 17.81 -47.19 -6.68
CA GLN A 940 16.52 -46.47 -6.69
C GLN A 940 16.53 -45.25 -7.62
N VAL A 941 17.71 -44.77 -8.04
CA VAL A 941 17.84 -43.64 -8.97
C VAL A 941 17.99 -44.18 -10.39
N LYS A 942 17.35 -43.51 -11.35
CA LYS A 942 17.43 -43.82 -12.78
C LYS A 942 17.96 -42.61 -13.53
N GLU A 943 19.16 -42.70 -14.07
CA GLU A 943 19.77 -41.63 -14.88
C GLU A 943 19.42 -41.82 -16.35
N ILE A 944 18.92 -40.79 -17.02
CA ILE A 944 18.60 -40.82 -18.46
C ILE A 944 19.87 -40.45 -19.24
N TRP A 945 20.46 -41.43 -19.93
CA TRP A 945 21.70 -41.27 -20.69
C TRP A 945 21.47 -41.04 -22.18
N ALA A 946 20.39 -41.59 -22.74
CA ALA A 946 20.11 -41.49 -24.17
C ALA A 946 18.66 -41.13 -24.45
N MET A 947 18.47 -40.26 -25.44
CA MET A 947 17.17 -39.87 -25.97
C MET A 947 17.07 -40.29 -27.44
N ALA A 948 16.19 -41.24 -27.74
CA ALA A 948 16.05 -41.80 -29.09
C ALA A 948 14.85 -41.18 -29.82
N LEU A 949 15.15 -40.40 -30.86
CA LEU A 949 14.19 -39.73 -31.71
C LEU A 949 13.86 -40.66 -32.90
N VAL A 950 12.60 -41.01 -33.06
CA VAL A 950 12.13 -41.91 -34.12
C VAL A 950 11.36 -41.12 -35.18
N PRO A 951 11.16 -41.68 -36.39
CA PRO A 951 10.23 -41.10 -37.36
C PRO A 951 8.87 -40.86 -36.69
N GLN A 952 8.33 -39.65 -36.75
CA GLN A 952 7.11 -39.32 -36.03
C GLN A 952 6.23 -38.31 -36.76
N LEU A 953 4.92 -38.46 -36.56
CA LEU A 953 3.90 -37.52 -37.06
C LEU A 953 3.14 -36.92 -35.87
N GLY A 954 3.49 -35.68 -35.54
CA GLY A 954 2.85 -34.92 -34.46
C GLY A 954 1.59 -34.17 -34.91
N THR A 955 0.58 -34.15 -34.05
CA THR A 955 -0.58 -33.25 -34.09
C THR A 955 -0.55 -32.31 -32.88
N HIS A 956 -1.60 -31.50 -32.67
CA HIS A 956 -1.71 -30.66 -31.46
C HIS A 956 -2.08 -31.46 -30.21
N GLN A 957 -2.65 -32.66 -30.36
CA GLN A 957 -3.19 -33.48 -29.27
C GLN A 957 -2.47 -34.80 -29.06
N SER A 958 -1.85 -35.36 -30.11
CA SER A 958 -1.20 -36.67 -30.04
C SER A 958 -0.02 -36.75 -31.00
N VAL A 959 0.84 -37.73 -30.76
CA VAL A 959 1.94 -38.12 -31.63
C VAL A 959 1.73 -39.54 -32.13
N GLN A 960 1.97 -39.77 -33.42
CA GLN A 960 2.01 -41.11 -33.99
C GLN A 960 3.46 -41.56 -34.15
N LEU A 961 3.78 -42.71 -33.56
CA LEU A 961 5.10 -43.35 -33.61
C LEU A 961 5.00 -44.72 -34.33
N PRO A 962 6.08 -45.22 -34.93
CA PRO A 962 6.17 -46.58 -35.46
C PRO A 962 6.09 -47.62 -34.34
N ASN A 963 5.64 -48.83 -34.68
CA ASN A 963 5.48 -49.92 -33.71
C ASN A 963 6.82 -50.52 -33.22
N LEU A 964 7.86 -50.44 -34.06
CA LEU A 964 9.21 -50.94 -33.75
C LEU A 964 9.91 -50.02 -32.76
N LEU A 965 10.47 -50.59 -31.68
CA LEU A 965 11.25 -49.83 -30.70
C LEU A 965 12.73 -49.67 -31.12
N PRO A 966 13.42 -48.62 -30.63
CA PRO A 966 14.84 -48.39 -30.87
C PRO A 966 15.75 -49.60 -30.55
N ASP A 967 15.45 -50.34 -29.47
CA ASP A 967 16.23 -51.50 -29.04
C ASP A 967 16.16 -52.66 -30.03
N GLU A 968 14.97 -52.90 -30.59
CA GLU A 968 14.72 -54.01 -31.52
C GLU A 968 15.35 -53.72 -32.88
N VAL A 969 15.32 -52.46 -33.31
CA VAL A 969 15.94 -51.97 -34.53
C VAL A 969 17.47 -52.12 -34.48
N LEU A 970 18.10 -51.69 -33.39
CA LEU A 970 19.55 -51.77 -33.23
C LEU A 970 20.03 -53.21 -32.96
N ALA A 971 19.19 -54.08 -32.38
CA ALA A 971 19.50 -55.51 -32.23
C ALA A 971 19.48 -56.27 -33.58
N ALA A 972 18.64 -55.85 -34.53
CA ALA A 972 18.55 -56.46 -35.87
C ALA A 972 19.69 -56.05 -36.83
N GLY A 973 20.42 -54.97 -36.53
CA GLY A 973 21.45 -54.37 -37.41
C GLY A 973 22.87 -54.93 -37.28
N GLY A 974 23.10 -55.97 -36.47
CA GLY A 974 24.44 -56.53 -36.20
C GLY A 974 25.05 -56.03 -34.90
N THR A 975 25.64 -56.95 -34.12
CA THR A 975 25.94 -56.82 -32.69
C THR A 975 27.14 -55.94 -32.30
N GLU A 976 27.88 -55.36 -33.25
CA GLU A 976 29.16 -54.68 -32.95
C GLU A 976 29.05 -53.17 -32.65
N ASN A 977 27.96 -52.48 -33.02
CA ASN A 977 27.78 -51.03 -32.82
C ASN A 977 26.41 -50.66 -32.21
N ASN A 978 25.97 -51.33 -31.13
CA ASN A 978 24.74 -50.94 -30.43
C ASN A 978 25.03 -49.94 -29.28
N PRO A 979 24.75 -48.62 -29.45
CA PRO A 979 24.96 -47.60 -28.41
C PRO A 979 24.01 -47.73 -27.21
N LEU A 980 22.94 -48.53 -27.30
CA LEU A 980 21.99 -48.79 -26.22
C LEU A 980 22.33 -50.04 -25.39
N LYS A 981 23.47 -50.71 -25.66
CA LYS A 981 23.88 -51.91 -24.93
C LYS A 981 24.14 -51.61 -23.45
N GLY A 982 23.32 -52.18 -22.57
CA GLY A 982 23.42 -51.99 -21.11
C GLY A 982 22.60 -50.81 -20.56
N LEU A 983 21.83 -50.13 -21.42
CA LEU A 983 20.79 -49.18 -21.02
C LEU A 983 19.44 -49.87 -20.99
N GLU A 984 18.60 -49.50 -20.01
CA GLU A 984 17.23 -49.98 -19.88
C GLU A 984 16.25 -48.92 -20.42
N PRO A 985 15.11 -49.34 -21.01
CA PRO A 985 14.07 -48.40 -21.41
C PRO A 985 13.36 -47.83 -20.17
N LEU A 986 13.45 -46.51 -19.99
CA LEU A 986 12.88 -45.81 -18.85
C LEU A 986 11.53 -45.17 -19.15
N GLY A 987 11.16 -44.97 -20.41
CA GLY A 987 9.93 -44.28 -20.75
C GLY A 987 9.98 -43.49 -22.04
N TRP A 988 9.12 -42.48 -22.13
CA TRP A 988 9.09 -41.53 -23.24
C TRP A 988 8.76 -40.12 -22.73
N LEU A 989 9.25 -39.11 -23.44
CA LEU A 989 9.02 -37.70 -23.18
C LEU A 989 8.36 -37.07 -24.41
N HIS A 990 7.30 -36.28 -24.22
CA HIS A 990 6.73 -35.49 -25.32
C HIS A 990 6.41 -34.04 -24.93
N THR A 991 6.35 -33.17 -25.94
CA THR A 991 6.00 -31.76 -25.77
C THR A 991 4.49 -31.54 -25.87
N GLN A 992 3.98 -30.53 -25.17
CA GLN A 992 2.59 -30.10 -25.24
C GLN A 992 2.44 -28.58 -25.17
N SER A 993 1.44 -28.05 -25.87
CA SER A 993 1.22 -26.60 -25.96
C SER A 993 0.57 -25.98 -24.71
N ALA A 994 -0.03 -26.80 -23.85
CA ALA A 994 -0.72 -26.39 -22.64
C ALA A 994 -0.34 -27.29 -21.47
N GLU A 995 -0.31 -26.73 -20.26
CA GLU A 995 -0.04 -27.50 -19.04
C GLU A 995 -1.34 -28.13 -18.52
N PHE A 996 -1.33 -29.44 -18.34
CA PHE A 996 -2.43 -30.19 -17.73
C PHE A 996 -2.07 -30.58 -16.29
N LYS A 997 -3.07 -30.56 -15.41
CA LYS A 997 -2.89 -30.99 -14.01
C LYS A 997 -2.81 -32.49 -13.84
N ASP A 998 -3.42 -33.23 -14.77
CA ASP A 998 -3.53 -34.68 -14.78
C ASP A 998 -2.96 -35.22 -16.10
N CYS A 999 -2.51 -36.47 -16.11
CA CYS A 999 -2.05 -37.15 -17.33
C CYS A 999 -3.21 -37.32 -18.32
N THR A 1000 -2.99 -37.11 -19.63
CA THR A 1000 -4.08 -37.20 -20.60
C THR A 1000 -4.45 -38.66 -20.91
N ALA A 1001 -5.74 -38.92 -21.18
CA ALA A 1001 -6.22 -40.26 -21.55
C ALA A 1001 -5.53 -40.83 -22.79
N ILE A 1002 -5.10 -39.96 -23.71
CA ILE A 1002 -4.37 -40.32 -24.93
C ILE A 1002 -2.98 -40.86 -24.55
N ASP A 1003 -2.25 -40.16 -23.68
CA ASP A 1003 -0.91 -40.57 -23.24
C ASP A 1003 -0.96 -41.90 -22.48
N MET A 1004 -1.96 -42.09 -21.59
CA MET A 1004 -2.15 -43.36 -20.89
C MET A 1004 -2.48 -44.52 -21.83
N THR A 1005 -3.34 -44.29 -22.84
CA THR A 1005 -3.71 -45.32 -23.81
C THR A 1005 -2.50 -45.69 -24.69
N MET A 1006 -1.71 -44.69 -25.12
CA MET A 1006 -0.49 -44.90 -25.89
C MET A 1006 0.56 -45.65 -25.07
N HIS A 1007 0.79 -45.25 -23.83
CA HIS A 1007 1.76 -45.90 -22.95
C HIS A 1007 1.36 -47.34 -22.59
N ALA A 1008 0.07 -47.60 -22.35
CA ALA A 1008 -0.43 -48.96 -22.10
C ALA A 1008 -0.30 -49.88 -23.33
N ARG A 1009 -0.44 -49.34 -24.56
CA ARG A 1009 -0.17 -50.08 -25.80
C ARG A 1009 1.30 -50.48 -25.89
N VAL A 1010 2.22 -49.54 -25.68
CA VAL A 1010 3.67 -49.82 -25.69
C VAL A 1010 4.03 -50.88 -24.65
N LEU A 1011 3.51 -50.79 -23.43
CA LEU A 1011 3.73 -51.79 -22.37
C LEU A 1011 3.12 -53.18 -22.68
N THR A 1012 2.05 -53.24 -23.48
CA THR A 1012 1.39 -54.51 -23.85
C THR A 1012 2.14 -55.20 -24.99
N ASP A 1013 2.58 -54.41 -25.97
CA ASP A 1013 3.23 -54.90 -27.18
C ASP A 1013 4.69 -55.30 -26.89
N HIS A 1014 5.35 -54.61 -25.94
CA HIS A 1014 6.78 -54.76 -25.66
C HIS A 1014 7.05 -55.17 -24.20
N LYS A 1015 7.41 -56.45 -24.01
CA LYS A 1015 7.74 -57.00 -22.68
C LYS A 1015 9.08 -56.52 -22.10
N SER A 1016 9.89 -55.80 -22.88
CA SER A 1016 11.14 -55.20 -22.43
C SER A 1016 10.93 -54.04 -21.45
N TRP A 1017 9.75 -53.41 -21.49
CA TRP A 1017 9.40 -52.31 -20.60
C TRP A 1017 8.80 -52.83 -19.30
N LEU A 1018 9.41 -52.47 -18.17
CA LEU A 1018 8.89 -52.79 -16.85
C LEU A 1018 7.87 -51.72 -16.42
N ALA A 1019 6.63 -52.12 -16.18
CA ALA A 1019 5.52 -51.21 -15.84
C ALA A 1019 5.80 -50.35 -14.58
N ASP A 1020 6.56 -50.88 -13.61
CA ASP A 1020 6.89 -50.15 -12.37
C ASP A 1020 7.99 -49.10 -12.56
N GLN A 1021 8.79 -49.21 -13.63
CA GLN A 1021 9.95 -48.34 -13.90
C GLN A 1021 9.71 -47.37 -15.07
N ALA A 1022 8.79 -47.71 -15.98
CA ALA A 1022 8.49 -46.89 -17.15
C ALA A 1022 7.73 -45.61 -16.76
N ILE A 1023 8.20 -44.46 -17.23
CA ILE A 1023 7.59 -43.15 -17.00
C ILE A 1023 7.05 -42.54 -18.30
N MET A 1024 6.04 -41.69 -18.14
CA MET A 1024 5.55 -40.78 -19.17
C MET A 1024 5.93 -39.36 -18.74
N ALA A 1025 6.85 -38.72 -19.45
CA ALA A 1025 7.26 -37.36 -19.18
C ALA A 1025 6.60 -36.39 -20.17
N THR A 1026 6.18 -35.23 -19.68
CA THR A 1026 5.57 -34.18 -20.51
C THR A 1026 6.29 -32.85 -20.30
N CYS A 1027 6.57 -32.15 -21.40
CA CYS A 1027 7.15 -30.81 -21.41
C CYS A 1027 6.12 -29.81 -21.93
N SER A 1028 5.59 -28.99 -21.03
CA SER A 1028 4.53 -28.02 -21.32
C SER A 1028 5.11 -26.63 -21.60
N PHE A 1029 4.70 -26.02 -22.69
CA PHE A 1029 5.15 -24.67 -23.05
C PHE A 1029 4.24 -23.58 -22.48
N THR A 1030 4.70 -22.90 -21.44
CA THR A 1030 4.07 -21.69 -20.89
C THR A 1030 4.71 -20.43 -21.47
N PRO A 1031 4.00 -19.28 -21.52
CA PRO A 1031 4.60 -18.03 -22.01
C PRO A 1031 5.83 -17.61 -21.17
N GLY A 1032 7.02 -17.67 -21.76
CA GLY A 1032 8.28 -17.29 -21.10
C GLY A 1032 8.95 -18.39 -20.25
N SER A 1033 8.37 -19.59 -20.19
CA SER A 1033 8.88 -20.69 -19.35
C SER A 1033 8.52 -22.08 -19.90
N CYS A 1034 9.12 -23.13 -19.34
CA CYS A 1034 8.80 -24.53 -19.64
C CYS A 1034 8.49 -25.28 -18.33
N SER A 1035 7.44 -26.11 -18.32
CA SER A 1035 7.06 -26.94 -17.16
C SER A 1035 7.23 -28.42 -17.49
N LEU A 1036 7.98 -29.15 -16.66
CA LEU A 1036 8.26 -30.57 -16.82
C LEU A 1036 7.52 -31.39 -15.75
N THR A 1037 6.77 -32.41 -16.16
CA THR A 1037 6.08 -33.35 -15.27
C THR A 1037 6.32 -34.79 -15.71
N ALA A 1038 6.52 -35.70 -14.75
CA ALA A 1038 6.66 -37.13 -14.99
C ALA A 1038 5.52 -37.88 -14.33
N TRP A 1039 5.02 -38.92 -15.01
CA TRP A 1039 3.87 -39.72 -14.62
C TRP A 1039 4.20 -41.21 -14.67
N ARG A 1040 3.61 -41.98 -13.76
CA ARG A 1040 3.62 -43.44 -13.73
C ARG A 1040 2.19 -43.96 -13.77
N LEU A 1041 1.96 -45.05 -14.50
CA LEU A 1041 0.64 -45.65 -14.60
C LEU A 1041 0.35 -46.57 -13.40
N THR A 1042 -0.82 -46.47 -12.77
CA THR A 1042 -1.22 -47.43 -11.73
C THR A 1042 -1.69 -48.75 -12.35
N SER A 1043 -1.72 -49.84 -11.58
CA SER A 1043 -2.25 -51.13 -12.06
C SER A 1043 -3.70 -51.03 -12.55
N GLN A 1044 -4.52 -50.17 -11.91
CA GLN A 1044 -5.90 -49.90 -12.32
C GLN A 1044 -5.96 -49.09 -13.62
N GLY A 1045 -5.09 -48.06 -13.74
CA GLY A 1045 -4.94 -47.28 -14.97
C GLY A 1045 -4.51 -48.12 -16.17
N PHE A 1046 -3.61 -49.08 -15.96
CA PHE A 1046 -3.17 -50.03 -17.00
C PHE A 1046 -4.31 -50.88 -17.55
N GLN A 1047 -5.12 -51.47 -16.67
CA GLN A 1047 -6.25 -52.31 -17.08
C GLN A 1047 -7.30 -51.50 -17.84
N TRP A 1048 -7.57 -50.27 -17.39
CA TRP A 1048 -8.51 -49.38 -18.07
C TRP A 1048 -7.97 -48.94 -19.44
N ALA A 1049 -6.72 -48.47 -19.51
CA ALA A 1049 -6.10 -47.98 -20.74
C ALA A 1049 -5.98 -49.09 -21.81
N LYS A 1050 -5.75 -50.34 -21.41
CA LYS A 1050 -5.76 -51.52 -22.30
C LYS A 1050 -7.15 -51.79 -22.89
N SER A 1051 -8.21 -51.53 -22.13
CA SER A 1051 -9.59 -51.73 -22.58
C SER A 1051 -10.11 -50.60 -23.48
N ASN A 1052 -9.46 -49.43 -23.45
CA ASN A 1052 -9.91 -48.25 -24.16
C ASN A 1052 -9.63 -48.32 -25.68
N LYS A 1053 -10.70 -48.17 -26.47
CA LYS A 1053 -10.66 -48.13 -27.94
C LYS A 1053 -10.84 -46.72 -28.52
N ASP A 1054 -11.31 -45.77 -27.71
CA ASP A 1054 -11.54 -44.38 -28.14
C ASP A 1054 -10.27 -43.54 -27.95
N VAL A 1055 -9.53 -43.31 -29.04
CA VAL A 1055 -8.25 -42.57 -29.05
C VAL A 1055 -8.42 -41.08 -29.42
N SER A 1056 -9.61 -40.69 -29.89
CA SER A 1056 -9.89 -39.33 -30.38
C SER A 1056 -10.46 -38.39 -29.32
N ASN A 1057 -11.07 -38.93 -28.25
CA ASN A 1057 -11.69 -38.15 -27.20
C ASN A 1057 -10.73 -37.97 -26.00
N PRO A 1058 -10.43 -36.73 -25.56
CA PRO A 1058 -9.58 -36.48 -24.40
C PRO A 1058 -10.18 -36.93 -23.05
N LEU A 1059 -11.49 -37.19 -22.97
CA LEU A 1059 -12.20 -37.69 -21.79
C LEU A 1059 -13.08 -38.90 -22.16
N PRO A 1060 -12.49 -40.08 -22.40
CA PRO A 1060 -13.23 -41.30 -22.72
C PRO A 1060 -13.94 -41.88 -21.49
N SER A 1061 -14.97 -42.69 -21.73
CA SER A 1061 -15.82 -43.28 -20.67
C SER A 1061 -14.99 -44.07 -19.65
N GLY A 1062 -15.20 -43.79 -18.37
CA GLY A 1062 -14.53 -44.49 -17.26
C GLY A 1062 -13.15 -43.93 -16.88
N TYR A 1063 -12.65 -42.89 -17.55
CA TYR A 1063 -11.40 -42.21 -17.17
C TYR A 1063 -11.49 -41.59 -15.76
N LYS A 1064 -10.45 -41.80 -14.95
CA LYS A 1064 -10.24 -41.14 -13.66
C LYS A 1064 -8.81 -40.61 -13.55
N PRO A 1065 -8.59 -39.40 -13.02
CA PRO A 1065 -7.25 -38.86 -12.79
C PRO A 1065 -6.34 -39.73 -11.90
N GLU A 1066 -6.92 -40.55 -11.02
CA GLU A 1066 -6.20 -41.49 -10.13
C GLU A 1066 -5.51 -42.65 -10.87
N PHE A 1067 -5.71 -42.78 -12.20
CA PHE A 1067 -5.09 -43.81 -13.02
C PHE A 1067 -3.60 -43.57 -13.31
N ALA A 1068 -3.11 -42.34 -13.09
CA ALA A 1068 -1.69 -42.01 -13.17
C ALA A 1068 -1.22 -41.30 -11.89
N GLU A 1069 -0.04 -41.70 -11.42
CA GLU A 1069 0.66 -41.12 -10.27
C GLU A 1069 1.75 -40.19 -10.77
N LYS A 1070 2.09 -39.13 -10.02
CA LYS A 1070 3.27 -38.32 -10.34
C LYS A 1070 4.54 -39.07 -9.94
N ALA A 1071 5.49 -39.12 -10.86
CA ALA A 1071 6.84 -39.62 -10.62
C ALA A 1071 7.80 -38.49 -10.25
N GLN A 1072 8.81 -38.79 -9.44
CA GLN A 1072 9.86 -37.83 -9.10
C GLN A 1072 10.80 -37.63 -10.30
N MET A 1073 11.13 -36.37 -10.60
CA MET A 1073 12.03 -36.00 -11.68
C MET A 1073 12.93 -34.86 -11.21
N LEU A 1074 14.20 -34.91 -11.59
CA LEU A 1074 15.21 -33.92 -11.26
C LEU A 1074 15.97 -33.55 -12.53
N LEU A 1075 16.42 -32.30 -12.62
CA LEU A 1075 17.37 -31.86 -13.63
C LEU A 1075 18.76 -31.80 -13.00
N SER A 1076 19.77 -32.28 -13.72
CA SER A 1076 21.16 -32.31 -13.25
C SER A 1076 22.10 -31.86 -14.37
N ASP A 1077 23.15 -31.15 -14.00
CA ASP A 1077 24.25 -30.69 -14.85
C ASP A 1077 25.51 -31.57 -14.74
N ILE A 1078 25.47 -32.63 -13.91
CA ILE A 1078 26.63 -33.45 -13.54
C ILE A 1078 27.10 -34.35 -14.70
N PHE A 1079 26.19 -34.77 -15.57
CA PHE A 1079 26.48 -35.63 -16.72
C PHE A 1079 25.72 -35.18 -17.97
N LEU A 1080 26.26 -35.54 -19.14
CA LEU A 1080 25.68 -35.19 -20.44
C LEU A 1080 25.12 -36.45 -21.10
N GLY A 1081 23.84 -36.41 -21.48
CA GLY A 1081 23.22 -37.43 -22.32
C GLY A 1081 23.50 -37.21 -23.82
N PHE A 1082 23.13 -38.19 -24.64
CA PHE A 1082 23.26 -38.13 -26.11
C PHE A 1082 21.93 -38.44 -26.83
N PHE A 1083 21.84 -38.06 -28.11
CA PHE A 1083 20.68 -38.32 -28.96
C PHE A 1083 20.96 -39.46 -29.96
N LEU A 1084 19.93 -40.23 -30.26
CA LEU A 1084 19.89 -41.14 -31.41
C LEU A 1084 18.82 -40.61 -32.38
N VAL A 1085 19.14 -40.56 -33.67
CA VAL A 1085 18.25 -40.03 -34.71
C VAL A 1085 18.16 -41.01 -35.89
N PRO A 1086 17.11 -40.94 -36.72
CA PRO A 1086 16.98 -41.81 -37.88
C PRO A 1086 18.10 -41.56 -38.89
N GLU A 1087 18.59 -42.61 -39.54
CA GLU A 1087 19.58 -42.51 -40.61
C GLU A 1087 19.05 -41.59 -41.74
N GLY A 1088 19.82 -40.55 -42.08
CA GLY A 1088 19.41 -39.48 -43.00
C GLY A 1088 18.79 -38.25 -42.31
N GLY A 1089 18.73 -38.21 -40.97
CA GLY A 1089 18.37 -37.02 -40.18
C GLY A 1089 16.89 -36.63 -40.20
N ILE A 1090 16.03 -37.38 -40.91
CA ILE A 1090 14.60 -37.10 -41.05
C ILE A 1090 13.80 -37.83 -39.98
N TRP A 1091 13.46 -37.11 -38.91
CA TRP A 1091 12.58 -37.61 -37.87
C TRP A 1091 11.17 -36.99 -37.94
N ASN A 1092 11.03 -35.77 -38.46
CA ASN A 1092 9.75 -35.07 -38.53
C ASN A 1092 9.03 -35.31 -39.87
N TYR A 1093 7.87 -35.97 -39.82
CA TYR A 1093 7.04 -36.25 -41.00
C TYR A 1093 5.81 -35.33 -41.12
N HIS A 1094 5.74 -34.23 -40.36
CA HIS A 1094 4.59 -33.31 -40.38
C HIS A 1094 4.28 -32.74 -41.78
N PHE A 1095 5.30 -32.38 -42.57
CA PHE A 1095 5.14 -31.90 -43.95
C PHE A 1095 5.23 -33.03 -44.99
N MET A 1096 5.37 -34.29 -44.55
CA MET A 1096 5.52 -35.48 -45.39
C MET A 1096 4.59 -36.61 -44.92
N GLY A 1097 3.39 -36.26 -44.46
CA GLY A 1097 2.49 -37.19 -43.75
C GLY A 1097 2.11 -38.44 -44.54
N SER A 1098 2.07 -38.37 -45.88
CA SER A 1098 1.78 -39.52 -46.75
C SER A 1098 2.85 -40.62 -46.72
N LYS A 1099 4.09 -40.29 -46.29
CA LYS A 1099 5.19 -41.25 -46.18
C LYS A 1099 5.19 -42.01 -44.84
N MET A 1100 4.49 -41.51 -43.82
CA MET A 1100 4.49 -42.11 -42.50
C MET A 1100 3.54 -43.32 -42.45
N ARG A 1101 4.03 -44.46 -41.96
CA ARG A 1101 3.21 -45.65 -41.66
C ARG A 1101 3.62 -46.23 -40.30
N ALA A 1102 2.65 -46.81 -39.57
CA ALA A 1102 2.90 -47.39 -38.25
C ALA A 1102 3.80 -48.65 -38.30
N ASP A 1103 3.83 -49.34 -39.45
CA ASP A 1103 4.65 -50.53 -39.73
C ASP A 1103 6.00 -50.21 -40.39
N MET A 1104 6.39 -48.93 -40.46
CA MET A 1104 7.63 -48.50 -41.09
C MET A 1104 8.87 -49.02 -40.33
N LYS A 1105 9.83 -49.57 -41.08
CA LYS A 1105 11.17 -49.91 -40.57
C LYS A 1105 12.10 -48.70 -40.69
N TYR A 1106 12.93 -48.47 -39.69
CA TYR A 1106 13.91 -47.39 -39.65
C TYR A 1106 15.23 -47.91 -39.04
N SER A 1107 16.32 -47.16 -39.22
CA SER A 1107 17.64 -47.37 -38.60
C SER A 1107 18.03 -46.13 -37.81
N LEU A 1108 18.83 -46.28 -36.74
CA LEU A 1108 19.22 -45.18 -35.86
C LEU A 1108 20.75 -45.00 -35.85
N VAL A 1109 21.18 -43.73 -35.81
CA VAL A 1109 22.59 -43.31 -35.73
C VAL A 1109 22.78 -42.28 -34.60
N LEU A 1110 24.01 -42.16 -34.11
CA LEU A 1110 24.38 -41.18 -33.07
C LEU A 1110 24.74 -39.84 -33.73
N GLU A 1111 23.78 -38.91 -33.72
CA GLU A 1111 23.92 -37.59 -34.35
C GLU A 1111 23.01 -36.56 -33.65
N THR A 1112 23.27 -35.26 -33.86
CA THR A 1112 22.45 -34.18 -33.31
C THR A 1112 21.15 -34.00 -34.12
N PRO A 1113 19.98 -33.96 -33.48
CA PRO A 1113 18.71 -33.80 -34.18
C PRO A 1113 18.55 -32.41 -34.81
N HIS A 1114 18.06 -32.37 -36.04
CA HIS A 1114 17.71 -31.13 -36.72
C HIS A 1114 16.43 -30.48 -36.14
N GLU A 1115 16.32 -29.15 -36.25
CA GLU A 1115 15.15 -28.39 -35.80
C GLU A 1115 13.83 -28.81 -36.50
N PHE A 1116 12.69 -28.59 -35.85
CA PHE A 1116 11.38 -28.99 -36.38
C PHE A 1116 11.11 -28.45 -37.80
N HIS A 1117 11.51 -27.21 -38.09
CA HIS A 1117 11.33 -26.53 -39.39
C HIS A 1117 12.57 -26.57 -40.30
N HIS A 1118 13.52 -27.47 -40.05
CA HIS A 1118 14.73 -27.63 -40.87
C HIS A 1118 14.40 -28.00 -42.33
N GLU A 1119 15.29 -27.65 -43.27
CA GLU A 1119 15.06 -27.79 -44.71
C GLU A 1119 14.75 -29.23 -45.14
N LEU A 1120 15.44 -30.20 -44.54
CA LEU A 1120 15.24 -31.64 -44.75
C LEU A 1120 13.84 -32.13 -44.36
N HIS A 1121 13.16 -31.47 -43.42
CA HIS A 1121 11.81 -31.85 -42.99
C HIS A 1121 10.71 -31.27 -43.88
N ARG A 1122 11.04 -30.38 -44.82
CA ARG A 1122 10.07 -29.67 -45.68
C ARG A 1122 10.53 -29.55 -47.15
N PRO A 1123 10.96 -30.65 -47.79
CA PRO A 1123 11.53 -30.61 -49.15
C PRO A 1123 10.53 -30.09 -50.20
N GLN A 1124 9.23 -30.38 -50.04
CA GLN A 1124 8.19 -29.95 -50.99
C GLN A 1124 8.11 -28.42 -51.14
N HIS A 1125 8.36 -27.65 -50.07
CA HIS A 1125 8.33 -26.18 -50.12
C HIS A 1125 9.48 -25.58 -50.93
N PHE A 1126 10.62 -26.27 -50.99
CA PHE A 1126 11.77 -25.85 -51.78
C PHE A 1126 11.66 -26.35 -53.22
N LEU A 1127 11.12 -27.55 -53.42
CA LEU A 1127 10.87 -28.13 -54.75
C LEU A 1127 9.83 -27.32 -55.54
N THR A 1128 8.76 -26.83 -54.89
CA THR A 1128 7.80 -25.89 -55.53
C THR A 1128 8.43 -24.56 -55.91
N PHE A 1129 9.48 -24.13 -55.20
CA PHE A 1129 10.21 -22.91 -55.53
C PHE A 1129 11.11 -23.09 -56.76
N THR A 1130 11.69 -24.28 -56.94
CA THR A 1130 12.43 -24.65 -58.17
C THR A 1130 11.52 -24.84 -59.38
N ASP A 1131 10.32 -25.42 -59.20
CA ASP A 1131 9.35 -25.57 -60.30
C ASP A 1131 8.79 -24.23 -60.78
N MET A 1132 8.59 -23.25 -59.87
CA MET A 1132 8.23 -21.88 -60.25
C MET A 1132 9.36 -21.12 -60.96
N GLY A 1133 10.61 -21.55 -60.82
CA GLY A 1133 11.75 -21.01 -61.58
C GLY A 1133 11.90 -21.59 -62.99
N GLY A 1134 11.14 -22.64 -63.33
CA GLY A 1134 11.27 -23.41 -64.58
C GLY A 1134 10.40 -22.93 -65.75
N GLU A 1135 9.35 -22.13 -65.51
CA GLU A 1135 8.50 -21.58 -66.58
C GLU A 1135 9.07 -20.27 -67.16
N THR A 1136 10.20 -20.37 -67.86
CA THR A 1136 10.56 -19.36 -68.87
C THR A 1136 9.79 -19.66 -70.14
N ASN A 1137 8.60 -19.09 -70.27
CA ASN A 1137 7.76 -19.20 -71.46
C ASN A 1137 8.42 -18.43 -72.63
N PRO A 1138 8.82 -19.08 -73.74
CA PRO A 1138 9.57 -18.47 -74.84
C PRO A 1138 8.65 -17.76 -75.86
N GLY A 1139 7.75 -16.91 -75.38
CA GLY A 1139 6.63 -16.41 -76.19
C GLY A 1139 6.14 -14.98 -75.91
N ALA A 1140 6.94 -14.15 -75.24
CA ALA A 1140 6.63 -12.72 -75.07
C ALA A 1140 7.87 -11.86 -75.35
N ALA A 1141 8.34 -11.90 -76.59
CA ALA A 1141 9.11 -10.79 -77.13
C ALA A 1141 8.13 -9.62 -77.34
N ASP A 1142 8.27 -8.54 -76.57
CA ASP A 1142 8.79 -7.28 -77.11
C ASP A 1142 8.86 -6.19 -76.03
N LYS A 1143 10.10 -5.80 -75.71
CA LYS A 1143 10.61 -4.44 -75.40
C LYS A 1143 11.56 -4.36 -74.21
N GLY A 1144 12.85 -4.35 -74.56
CA GLY A 1144 13.73 -3.25 -74.17
C GLY A 1144 14.59 -3.44 -72.92
N ASN A 1145 15.90 -3.59 -73.17
CA ASN A 1145 17.06 -3.30 -72.31
C ASN A 1145 17.25 -4.18 -71.06
N ALA A 1146 18.14 -5.17 -71.12
CA ALA A 1146 19.59 -5.02 -70.96
C ALA A 1146 20.00 -4.70 -69.51
N GLU A 1147 20.29 -5.77 -68.77
CA GLU A 1147 21.35 -5.78 -67.76
C GLU A 1147 21.86 -7.23 -67.65
N ALA A 1148 22.72 -7.58 -68.62
CA ALA A 1148 23.69 -8.64 -68.44
C ALA A 1148 25.00 -7.95 -68.08
N ASP A 1149 25.41 -8.05 -66.82
CA ASP A 1149 26.82 -8.13 -66.43
C ASP A 1149 26.87 -8.60 -64.97
N ARG A 1150 27.16 -9.89 -64.80
CA ARG A 1150 27.53 -10.45 -63.51
C ARG A 1150 28.71 -11.39 -63.70
N GLU A 1151 29.88 -10.80 -63.86
CA GLU A 1151 31.11 -11.39 -63.32
C GLU A 1151 31.34 -10.75 -61.95
N ASP A 1152 31.06 -11.49 -60.87
CA ASP A 1152 31.75 -11.29 -59.60
C ASP A 1152 32.61 -12.53 -59.36
N LEU A 1153 33.84 -12.40 -59.86
CA LEU A 1153 34.92 -13.36 -59.78
C LEU A 1153 35.76 -13.02 -58.53
N PHE A 1154 35.17 -13.16 -57.34
CA PHE A 1154 35.91 -13.21 -56.06
C PHE A 1154 35.13 -14.06 -55.04
N SER A 1155 35.50 -15.34 -54.99
CA SER A 1155 35.33 -16.19 -53.81
C SER A 1155 36.38 -15.88 -52.75
#